data_AF-A0A3F2S3M9-F1
#
_entry.id   AF-A0A3F2S3M9-F1
#
_cell.length_a   1.000
_cell.length_b   1.000
_cell.length_c   1.000
_cell.angle_alpha   90.00
_cell.angle_beta   90.00
_cell.angle_gamma   90.00
#
_symmetry.space_group_name_H-M   'P 1'
#
loop_
_entity.id
_entity.type
_entity.pdbx_description
1 polymer ?
#
loop_
_entity_poly.entity_id
_entity_poly.type
_entity_poly.pdbx_seq_one_letter_code
_entity_poly.pdbx_strand_id
1 'polypeptide(L)'
;MTSGSISTTVETFPQYGESSSPGLHFRLENTRLLMQPGNRDKDSVLLVVVLKDAEPWGEGRTADDFFELVDLFDYLTAKISITLLTSSMQEFSRVKELFRRHIQRYPRLSAIFRNDFSSNEGVLTRDNRHSDELQTDRRRVIARYRNYAVLSAMETWHQHIFWLDADVHKIPADLMKKMIHSGLDIVEPMCVRMHEDGSDWYEYDLNAWIGRRKERGSLRDSGTFVPGDLWVQRMSNFHGEEETFVPLDSVGGTMLYVKADVHRQVATAAIAALYVASIKAFKGVEAKKLPEGFDAPVPVPYISPGLPILGHTMDMVHNADRFLDWLPELCQSTDGKPFMLRLLGRSDLLIDADPEHHGQILKTQYDNFIKGDQFYEMLVDVAGPIVVLIEGECWKYQRKVLVSLFSTRVLRKHMMPIVQKHTRTLLDIFREAAVMQKPIELGELMHRFTLDLFAEIGFGSKLGSLKSGEERSFGKALDDALHIAAARRMLREFIQVMDSLVMGIISEGIAKHQNDQAGKTEDDQKTHHDIVSIILGRIHADGQPAEPSEICSIALLSLIAGRDTTANAVCWVFHMLHEHPQVEEKLRAELLQKLPELAASEDYMLSMEELQDLPYLESIISENLRLLPIFPYTSRHCVRDTVFPDGTSIHAGTVLSFPHYASGRLARVWGENAAEFIPERFLDPKTDGVLDLPAAASGAIGSGPRICVGCRLATMEMKLLIACIVGRYYLVELPGQTIRYKLALSLTIKDPLIVNVKRTNHSEAESA
;
A
#
# COMPACT_ATOMS: atom_id res chain seq x y z
N MET A 1 24.56 32.51 -9.72
CA MET A 1 23.36 32.19 -10.52
C MET A 1 23.17 30.67 -10.50
N THR A 2 21.98 30.25 -10.03
CA THR A 2 21.35 28.91 -10.05
C THR A 2 22.08 27.70 -9.44
N SER A 3 22.08 27.58 -8.11
CA SER A 3 22.43 26.35 -7.35
C SER A 3 21.23 25.43 -7.04
N GLY A 4 20.03 25.70 -7.57
CA GLY A 4 18.78 25.01 -7.20
C GLY A 4 18.30 23.89 -8.14
N SER A 5 19.15 23.33 -9.01
CA SER A 5 18.73 22.35 -10.04
C SER A 5 19.18 20.91 -9.80
N ILE A 6 19.95 20.64 -8.75
CA ILE A 6 20.44 19.29 -8.43
C ILE A 6 19.96 18.87 -7.05
N SER A 7 19.21 17.77 -6.97
CA SER A 7 18.83 17.12 -5.71
C SER A 7 19.83 16.03 -5.35
N THR A 8 20.05 15.81 -4.06
CA THR A 8 20.90 14.73 -3.53
C THR A 8 20.14 13.97 -2.45
N THR A 9 20.14 12.65 -2.54
CA THR A 9 19.47 11.77 -1.57
C THR A 9 20.41 10.63 -1.16
N VAL A 10 20.38 10.26 0.12
CA VAL A 10 21.09 9.08 0.64
C VAL A 10 20.11 8.26 1.48
N GLU A 11 19.81 7.05 1.04
CA GLU A 11 18.97 6.09 1.76
C GLU A 11 19.86 4.98 2.36
N THR A 12 19.44 4.43 3.49
CA THR A 12 20.10 3.26 4.11
C THR A 12 19.15 2.06 4.07
N PHE A 13 19.68 0.85 3.92
CA PHE A 13 18.88 -0.39 3.90
C PHE A 13 19.59 -1.56 4.59
N PRO A 14 18.85 -2.52 5.17
CA PRO A 14 19.44 -3.67 5.85
C PRO A 14 20.16 -4.60 4.87
N GLN A 15 21.27 -5.18 5.33
CA GLN A 15 22.02 -6.21 4.64
C GLN A 15 21.82 -7.55 5.36
N TYR A 16 21.56 -8.63 4.62
CA TYR A 16 21.23 -9.92 5.23
C TYR A 16 22.51 -10.62 5.71
N GLY A 17 22.60 -10.88 7.02
CA GLY A 17 23.76 -11.56 7.61
C GLY A 17 24.91 -10.63 8.03
N GLU A 18 24.81 -9.32 7.79
CA GLU A 18 25.78 -8.32 8.21
C GLU A 18 25.13 -7.27 9.13
N SER A 19 25.38 -7.39 10.44
CA SER A 19 24.83 -6.50 11.46
C SER A 19 25.67 -5.25 11.71
N SER A 20 26.83 -5.13 11.05
CA SER A 20 27.87 -4.14 11.37
C SER A 20 27.82 -2.87 10.50
N SER A 21 27.29 -2.95 9.27
CA SER A 21 27.20 -1.81 8.36
C SER A 21 25.96 -1.85 7.42
N PRO A 22 25.13 -0.79 7.39
CA PRO A 22 23.98 -0.75 6.50
C PRO A 22 24.42 -0.56 5.04
N GLY A 23 23.62 -1.09 4.10
CA GLY A 23 23.75 -0.78 2.69
C GLY A 23 23.36 0.66 2.43
N LEU A 24 23.94 1.29 1.41
CA LEU A 24 23.72 2.71 1.10
C LEU A 24 23.24 2.88 -0.34
N HIS A 25 22.30 3.78 -0.57
CA HIS A 25 21.86 4.18 -1.89
C HIS A 25 21.97 5.70 -2.01
N PHE A 26 22.94 6.17 -2.79
CA PHE A 26 23.18 7.57 -3.09
C PHE A 26 22.61 7.93 -4.45
N ARG A 27 21.82 9.00 -4.54
CA ARG A 27 21.22 9.47 -5.79
C ARG A 27 21.46 10.96 -5.99
N LEU A 28 21.85 11.33 -7.21
CA LEU A 28 21.86 12.70 -7.69
C LEU A 28 20.87 12.83 -8.84
N GLU A 29 20.08 13.89 -8.83
CA GLU A 29 19.13 14.16 -9.91
C GLU A 29 19.26 15.59 -10.41
N ASN A 30 19.24 15.74 -11.73
CA ASN A 30 19.25 17.04 -12.39
C ASN A 30 17.82 17.40 -12.77
N THR A 31 17.13 18.14 -11.89
CA THR A 31 15.72 18.48 -12.07
C THR A 31 15.49 19.29 -13.34
N ARG A 32 16.48 20.10 -13.77
CA ARG A 32 16.40 20.83 -15.04
C ARG A 32 16.30 19.91 -16.24
N LEU A 33 17.12 18.85 -16.30
CA LEU A 33 17.08 17.88 -17.40
C LEU A 33 15.85 16.97 -17.32
N LEU A 34 15.43 16.59 -16.11
CA LEU A 34 14.23 15.76 -15.90
C LEU A 34 12.94 16.46 -16.30
N MET A 35 12.86 17.79 -16.15
CA MET A 35 11.68 18.59 -16.50
C MET A 35 11.64 19.02 -17.97
N GLN A 36 12.69 18.74 -18.75
CA GLN A 36 12.69 19.05 -20.19
C GLN A 36 11.82 18.04 -20.96
N PRO A 37 10.84 18.52 -21.77
CA PRO A 37 9.96 17.66 -22.54
C PRO A 37 10.75 16.68 -23.43
N GLY A 38 10.33 15.41 -23.44
CA GLY A 38 10.94 14.37 -24.29
C GLY A 38 12.18 13.68 -23.71
N ASN A 39 12.75 14.15 -22.59
CA ASN A 39 13.87 13.44 -21.92
C ASN A 39 13.38 12.22 -21.13
N ARG A 40 12.18 12.29 -20.54
CA ARG A 40 11.53 11.18 -19.81
C ARG A 40 10.54 10.41 -20.68
N ASP A 41 9.93 11.08 -21.65
CA ASP A 41 8.74 10.56 -22.33
C ASP A 41 9.06 9.59 -23.47
N LYS A 42 10.29 9.64 -23.99
CA LYS A 42 10.67 8.86 -25.17
C LYS A 42 12.15 8.49 -25.19
N ASP A 43 12.42 7.22 -25.46
CA ASP A 43 13.72 6.58 -25.60
C ASP A 43 14.66 6.87 -24.40
N SER A 44 14.10 6.89 -23.19
CA SER A 44 14.86 7.08 -21.95
C SER A 44 15.56 5.78 -21.54
N VAL A 45 16.80 5.91 -21.07
CA VAL A 45 17.72 4.79 -20.86
C VAL A 45 18.17 4.74 -19.40
N LEU A 46 18.17 3.54 -18.80
CA LEU A 46 18.91 3.25 -17.58
C LEU A 46 20.10 2.34 -17.93
N LEU A 47 21.31 2.84 -17.72
CA LEU A 47 22.54 2.07 -17.79
C LEU A 47 22.91 1.58 -16.39
N VAL A 48 23.17 0.29 -16.26
CA VAL A 48 23.50 -0.38 -14.99
C VAL A 48 24.86 -1.05 -15.12
N VAL A 49 25.71 -0.85 -14.11
CA VAL A 49 27.01 -1.51 -13.96
C VAL A 49 27.16 -1.98 -12.51
N VAL A 50 27.75 -3.16 -12.33
CA VAL A 50 28.10 -3.74 -11.04
C VAL A 50 29.61 -3.78 -10.96
N LEU A 51 30.14 -3.13 -9.94
CA LEU A 51 31.53 -3.09 -9.57
C LEU A 51 31.73 -4.04 -8.39
N LYS A 52 32.73 -4.91 -8.51
CA LYS A 52 33.14 -5.79 -7.42
C LYS A 52 34.61 -5.53 -7.13
N ASP A 53 34.96 -5.47 -5.84
CA ASP A 53 36.31 -5.26 -5.30
C ASP A 53 36.84 -3.80 -5.35
N ALA A 54 38.04 -3.57 -4.80
CA ALA A 54 38.66 -2.23 -4.67
C ALA A 54 39.29 -1.68 -5.97
N GLU A 55 39.48 -2.53 -6.99
CA GLU A 55 40.01 -2.15 -8.32
C GLU A 55 39.14 -2.74 -9.45
N PRO A 56 37.87 -2.30 -9.56
CA PRO A 56 36.90 -2.98 -10.42
C PRO A 56 37.17 -2.78 -11.92
N TRP A 57 37.88 -1.72 -12.32
CA TRP A 57 38.05 -1.31 -13.72
C TRP A 57 39.28 -1.91 -14.43
N GLY A 58 40.18 -2.55 -13.67
CA GLY A 58 41.45 -3.11 -14.15
C GLY A 58 42.67 -2.24 -13.91
N GLU A 59 43.85 -2.84 -14.11
CA GLU A 59 45.14 -2.19 -13.84
C GLU A 59 45.27 -0.92 -14.68
N GLY A 60 45.47 0.23 -14.01
CA GLY A 60 45.59 1.54 -14.66
C GLY A 60 44.27 2.21 -15.08
N ARG A 61 43.10 1.62 -14.79
CA ARG A 61 41.78 2.21 -15.10
C ARG A 61 41.03 2.65 -13.85
N THR A 62 40.13 3.61 -14.03
CA THR A 62 39.33 4.25 -12.98
C THR A 62 37.87 4.37 -13.42
N ALA A 63 37.02 4.82 -12.50
CA ALA A 63 35.63 5.11 -12.82
C ALA A 63 35.46 6.28 -13.81
N ASP A 64 36.47 7.15 -13.99
CA ASP A 64 36.44 8.22 -14.99
C ASP A 64 36.45 7.62 -16.42
N ASP A 65 37.21 6.55 -16.67
CA ASP A 65 37.27 5.84 -17.96
C ASP A 65 35.91 5.27 -18.40
N PHE A 66 35.02 4.98 -17.44
CA PHE A 66 33.66 4.53 -17.72
C PHE A 66 32.80 5.65 -18.29
N PHE A 67 32.89 6.86 -17.76
CA PHE A 67 32.13 7.98 -18.31
C PHE A 67 32.64 8.37 -19.69
N GLU A 68 33.95 8.25 -19.94
CA GLU A 68 34.51 8.40 -21.30
C GLU A 68 33.92 7.35 -22.25
N LEU A 69 33.82 6.09 -21.82
CA LEU A 69 33.20 5.02 -22.61
C LEU A 69 31.71 5.28 -22.89
N VAL A 70 30.95 5.72 -21.88
CA VAL A 70 29.51 6.04 -22.05
C VAL A 70 29.32 7.26 -22.95
N ASP A 71 30.22 8.24 -22.86
CA ASP A 71 30.21 9.43 -23.71
C ASP A 71 30.51 9.12 -25.19
N LEU A 72 31.07 7.94 -25.50
CA LEU A 72 31.24 7.47 -26.88
C LEU A 72 29.93 7.03 -27.53
N PHE A 73 28.88 6.72 -26.76
CA PHE A 73 27.58 6.47 -27.35
C PHE A 73 27.09 7.73 -28.06
N ASP A 74 26.77 7.60 -29.35
CA ASP A 74 26.04 8.62 -30.10
C ASP A 74 24.58 8.61 -29.61
N TYR A 75 24.36 9.08 -28.38
CA TYR A 75 23.07 9.13 -27.70
C TYR A 75 23.02 10.34 -26.76
N LEU A 76 21.82 10.91 -26.56
CA LEU A 76 21.68 12.09 -25.72
C LEU A 76 21.88 11.72 -24.25
N THR A 77 22.95 12.20 -23.61
CA THR A 77 23.22 11.97 -22.19
C THR A 77 22.08 12.48 -21.29
N ALA A 78 21.32 13.49 -21.74
CA ALA A 78 20.13 14.00 -21.08
C ALA A 78 18.98 12.96 -20.96
N LYS A 79 19.08 11.83 -21.67
CA LYS A 79 18.15 10.69 -21.61
C LYS A 79 18.71 9.46 -20.89
N ILE A 80 19.97 9.51 -20.45
CA ILE A 80 20.66 8.36 -19.84
C ILE A 80 20.73 8.55 -18.33
N SER A 81 20.11 7.66 -17.58
CA SER A 81 20.40 7.48 -16.16
C SER A 81 21.50 6.44 -16.00
N ILE A 82 22.37 6.61 -15.01
CA ILE A 82 23.43 5.64 -14.73
C ILE A 82 23.30 5.14 -13.29
N THR A 83 23.40 3.82 -13.11
CA THR A 83 23.48 3.18 -11.80
C THR A 83 24.73 2.33 -11.67
N LEU A 84 25.55 2.63 -10.66
CA LEU A 84 26.73 1.85 -10.29
C LEU A 84 26.47 1.17 -8.94
N LEU A 85 26.43 -0.16 -8.92
CA LEU A 85 26.40 -0.91 -7.66
C LEU A 85 27.82 -1.35 -7.32
N THR A 86 28.27 -1.14 -6.09
CA THR A 86 29.60 -1.54 -5.61
C THR A 86 29.53 -2.35 -4.32
N SER A 87 30.44 -3.30 -4.17
CA SER A 87 30.65 -4.05 -2.93
C SER A 87 31.72 -3.46 -2.00
N SER A 88 32.33 -2.32 -2.36
CA SER A 88 33.37 -1.64 -1.58
C SER A 88 32.93 -0.22 -1.18
N MET A 89 33.03 0.10 0.11
CA MET A 89 32.70 1.44 0.62
C MET A 89 33.67 2.51 0.12
N GLN A 90 34.93 2.14 -0.12
CA GLN A 90 35.95 3.03 -0.68
C GLN A 90 35.57 3.41 -2.12
N GLU A 91 35.18 2.42 -2.93
CA GLU A 91 34.76 2.64 -4.31
C GLU A 91 33.43 3.41 -4.38
N PHE A 92 32.49 3.09 -3.48
CA PHE A 92 31.24 3.86 -3.33
C PHE A 92 31.51 5.34 -3.09
N SER A 93 32.45 5.64 -2.19
CA SER A 93 32.84 7.01 -1.88
C SER A 93 33.46 7.73 -3.09
N ARG A 94 34.29 7.03 -3.86
CA ARG A 94 34.91 7.55 -5.09
C ARG A 94 33.88 7.83 -6.19
N VAL A 95 32.95 6.90 -6.41
CA VAL A 95 31.86 7.03 -7.38
C VAL A 95 30.95 8.22 -7.04
N LYS A 96 30.64 8.44 -5.75
CA LYS A 96 29.85 9.61 -5.32
C LYS A 96 30.48 10.92 -5.74
N GLU A 97 31.79 11.05 -5.57
CA GLU A 97 32.50 12.27 -5.93
C GLU A 97 32.57 12.46 -7.45
N LEU A 98 32.76 11.36 -8.19
CA LEU A 98 32.68 11.38 -9.64
C LEU A 98 31.30 11.82 -10.14
N PHE A 99 30.22 11.31 -9.58
CA PHE A 99 28.86 11.68 -9.99
C PHE A 99 28.57 13.17 -9.81
N ARG A 100 29.11 13.81 -8.77
CA ARG A 100 28.98 15.26 -8.60
C ARG A 100 29.59 16.05 -9.75
N ARG A 101 30.66 15.54 -10.37
CA ARG A 101 31.31 16.16 -11.55
C ARG A 101 30.46 15.97 -12.82
N HIS A 102 29.77 14.85 -12.98
CA HIS A 102 29.07 14.50 -14.23
C HIS A 102 27.56 14.82 -14.24
N ILE A 103 26.89 14.97 -13.09
CA ILE A 103 25.43 15.14 -12.98
C ILE A 103 24.85 16.29 -13.84
N GLN A 104 25.65 17.30 -14.20
CA GLN A 104 25.19 18.38 -15.08
C GLN A 104 24.74 17.90 -16.47
N ARG A 105 25.24 16.74 -16.93
CA ARG A 105 24.96 16.18 -18.26
C ARG A 105 23.92 15.05 -18.26
N TYR A 106 23.57 14.53 -17.08
CA TYR A 106 22.75 13.35 -16.93
C TYR A 106 21.50 13.67 -16.07
N PRO A 107 20.30 13.17 -16.41
CA PRO A 107 19.09 13.37 -15.61
C PRO A 107 19.23 12.76 -14.21
N ARG A 108 19.92 11.62 -14.09
CA ARG A 108 20.12 10.93 -12.82
C ARG A 108 21.37 10.05 -12.78
N LEU A 109 22.09 10.11 -11.67
CA LEU A 109 23.20 9.21 -11.33
C LEU A 109 22.93 8.56 -9.97
N SER A 110 23.05 7.23 -9.87
CA SER A 110 22.76 6.46 -8.65
C SER A 110 23.89 5.50 -8.30
N ALA A 111 24.36 5.54 -7.06
CA ALA A 111 25.38 4.65 -6.53
C ALA A 111 24.76 3.79 -5.44
N ILE A 112 25.03 2.49 -5.44
CA ILE A 112 24.51 1.56 -4.44
C ILE A 112 25.70 0.84 -3.80
N PHE A 113 25.83 0.88 -2.48
CA PHE A 113 26.77 0.05 -1.73
C PHE A 113 26.02 -1.16 -1.15
N ARG A 114 26.47 -2.36 -1.53
CA ARG A 114 25.95 -3.63 -1.02
C ARG A 114 27.02 -4.72 -1.14
N ASN A 115 27.30 -5.44 -0.05
CA ASN A 115 28.35 -6.48 0.00
C ASN A 115 27.87 -7.86 0.48
N ASP A 116 26.61 -8.01 0.88
CA ASP A 116 26.06 -9.24 1.47
C ASP A 116 25.71 -10.37 0.48
N PHE A 117 25.73 -10.13 -0.84
CA PHE A 117 25.49 -11.22 -1.81
C PHE A 117 26.71 -12.11 -2.06
N SER A 118 27.89 -11.72 -1.57
CA SER A 118 29.10 -12.54 -1.61
C SER A 118 29.37 -13.15 -0.24
N SER A 119 28.87 -14.36 0.02
CA SER A 119 29.08 -15.09 1.28
C SER A 119 30.52 -15.61 1.48
N ASN A 120 31.42 -15.39 0.53
CA ASN A 120 32.76 -15.97 0.51
C ASN A 120 33.83 -14.87 0.42
N GLU A 121 34.00 -14.09 1.48
CA GLU A 121 35.18 -13.23 1.60
C GLU A 121 36.45 -14.11 1.47
N GLY A 122 37.28 -13.82 0.46
CA GLY A 122 38.56 -14.50 0.23
C GLY A 122 38.61 -15.64 -0.81
N VAL A 123 37.47 -16.12 -1.32
CA VAL A 123 37.47 -17.24 -2.31
C VAL A 123 37.48 -16.74 -3.76
N LEU A 124 36.82 -15.62 -4.08
CA LEU A 124 36.81 -15.02 -5.41
C LEU A 124 37.67 -13.75 -5.42
N THR A 125 38.83 -13.82 -6.06
CA THR A 125 39.77 -12.70 -6.25
C THR A 125 39.83 -12.30 -7.72
N ARG A 126 40.40 -11.13 -8.04
CA ARG A 126 40.63 -10.72 -9.42
C ARG A 126 41.44 -11.75 -10.22
N ASP A 127 42.42 -12.39 -9.57
CA ASP A 127 43.33 -13.35 -10.22
C ASP A 127 42.66 -14.70 -10.51
N ASN A 128 41.73 -15.14 -9.65
CA ASN A 128 41.10 -16.46 -9.79
C ASN A 128 39.67 -16.41 -10.39
N ARG A 129 39.12 -15.22 -10.64
CA ARG A 129 37.73 -15.02 -11.12
C ARG A 129 37.45 -15.59 -12.50
N HIS A 130 38.47 -16.01 -13.24
CA HIS A 130 38.38 -16.65 -14.56
C HIS A 130 38.54 -18.18 -14.50
N SER A 131 38.80 -18.76 -13.32
CA SER A 131 38.82 -20.22 -13.16
C SER A 131 37.44 -20.82 -13.41
N ASP A 132 37.41 -21.97 -14.08
CA ASP A 132 36.17 -22.68 -14.43
C ASP A 132 35.38 -23.09 -13.17
N GLU A 133 36.10 -23.49 -12.11
CA GLU A 133 35.52 -23.93 -10.83
C GLU A 133 34.72 -22.83 -10.13
N LEU A 134 35.07 -21.55 -10.34
CA LEU A 134 34.45 -20.40 -9.68
C LEU A 134 33.43 -19.65 -10.57
N GLN A 135 33.32 -19.98 -11.86
CA GLN A 135 32.43 -19.26 -12.80
C GLN A 135 30.96 -19.34 -12.40
N THR A 136 30.52 -20.50 -11.92
CA THR A 136 29.10 -20.73 -11.58
C THR A 136 28.63 -19.82 -10.46
N ASP A 137 29.38 -19.79 -9.35
CA ASP A 137 29.04 -18.94 -8.20
C ASP A 137 29.22 -17.46 -8.51
N ARG A 138 30.28 -17.10 -9.25
CA ARG A 138 30.50 -15.73 -9.72
C ARG A 138 29.32 -15.21 -10.54
N ARG A 139 28.86 -15.97 -11.55
CA ARG A 139 27.73 -15.58 -12.42
C ARG A 139 26.43 -15.44 -11.64
N ARG A 140 26.18 -16.34 -10.68
CA ARG A 140 25.01 -16.27 -9.79
C ARG A 140 25.02 -14.98 -8.95
N VAL A 141 26.17 -14.64 -8.37
CA VAL A 141 26.33 -13.43 -7.56
C VAL A 141 26.16 -12.17 -8.41
N ILE A 142 26.77 -12.11 -9.60
CA ILE A 142 26.63 -10.98 -10.53
C ILE A 142 25.17 -10.82 -10.98
N ALA A 143 24.47 -11.91 -11.30
CA ALA A 143 23.05 -11.85 -11.65
C ALA A 143 22.19 -11.29 -10.51
N ARG A 144 22.46 -11.67 -9.25
CA ARG A 144 21.77 -11.12 -8.07
C ARG A 144 22.03 -9.62 -7.92
N TYR A 145 23.28 -9.20 -8.03
CA TYR A 145 23.63 -7.77 -7.96
C TYR A 145 23.00 -6.96 -9.09
N ARG A 146 23.08 -7.44 -10.33
CA ARG A 146 22.46 -6.79 -11.49
C ARG A 146 20.96 -6.64 -11.29
N ASN A 147 20.27 -7.72 -10.91
CA ASN A 147 18.84 -7.69 -10.69
C ASN A 147 18.46 -6.72 -9.56
N TYR A 148 19.23 -6.70 -8.47
CA TYR A 148 19.02 -5.74 -7.39
C TYR A 148 19.21 -4.30 -7.87
N ALA A 149 20.31 -4.00 -8.57
CA ALA A 149 20.61 -2.67 -9.08
C ALA A 149 19.50 -2.16 -10.02
N VAL A 150 19.01 -3.02 -10.93
CA VAL A 150 17.87 -2.70 -11.80
C VAL A 150 16.63 -2.42 -10.96
N LEU A 151 16.27 -3.29 -10.01
CA LEU A 151 15.07 -3.11 -9.17
C LEU A 151 15.14 -1.86 -8.28
N SER A 152 16.33 -1.47 -7.82
CA SER A 152 16.52 -0.31 -6.95
C SER A 152 16.57 1.02 -7.71
N ALA A 153 16.97 1.03 -8.99
CA ALA A 153 17.19 2.26 -9.73
C ALA A 153 16.26 2.48 -10.93
N MET A 154 15.59 1.43 -11.42
CA MET A 154 14.65 1.53 -12.54
C MET A 154 13.39 2.30 -12.16
N GLU A 155 13.24 3.48 -12.77
CA GLU A 155 12.02 4.27 -12.70
C GLU A 155 10.96 3.94 -13.76
N THR A 156 9.76 4.46 -13.52
CA THR A 156 8.55 4.30 -14.34
C THR A 156 8.73 4.83 -15.77
N TRP A 157 9.54 5.88 -15.91
CA TRP A 157 9.75 6.59 -17.16
C TRP A 157 10.89 6.02 -17.99
N HIS A 158 11.74 5.15 -17.46
CA HIS A 158 12.75 4.48 -18.29
C HIS A 158 12.07 3.52 -19.28
N GLN A 159 12.50 3.53 -20.53
CA GLN A 159 11.98 2.64 -21.57
C GLN A 159 12.96 1.52 -21.92
N HIS A 160 14.26 1.77 -21.69
CA HIS A 160 15.33 0.86 -22.07
C HIS A 160 16.32 0.66 -20.93
N ILE A 161 16.67 -0.59 -20.66
CA ILE A 161 17.65 -0.96 -19.64
C ILE A 161 18.86 -1.58 -20.33
N PHE A 162 20.04 -1.07 -20.00
CA PHE A 162 21.31 -1.56 -20.51
C PHE A 162 22.16 -2.03 -19.33
N TRP A 163 22.57 -3.28 -19.40
CA TRP A 163 23.60 -3.84 -18.55
C TRP A 163 24.94 -3.75 -19.28
N LEU A 164 25.96 -3.23 -18.60
CA LEU A 164 27.32 -3.13 -19.11
C LEU A 164 28.31 -3.62 -18.05
N ASP A 165 29.15 -4.58 -18.42
CA ASP A 165 30.23 -5.06 -17.56
C ASP A 165 31.38 -4.04 -17.48
N ALA A 166 32.01 -3.93 -16.31
CA ALA A 166 33.09 -2.97 -16.05
C ALA A 166 34.38 -3.28 -16.83
N ASP A 167 34.59 -4.53 -17.26
CA ASP A 167 35.76 -4.93 -18.05
C ASP A 167 35.67 -4.47 -19.53
N VAL A 168 34.52 -3.95 -19.98
CA VAL A 168 34.38 -3.36 -21.31
C VAL A 168 35.16 -2.04 -21.40
N HIS A 169 35.96 -1.90 -22.45
CA HIS A 169 36.78 -0.71 -22.70
C HIS A 169 36.62 -0.12 -24.10
N LYS A 170 35.85 -0.78 -24.98
CA LYS A 170 35.57 -0.28 -26.34
C LYS A 170 34.18 -0.69 -26.78
N ILE A 171 33.38 0.27 -27.26
CA ILE A 171 32.02 0.05 -27.76
C ILE A 171 31.83 0.87 -29.05
N PRO A 172 31.17 0.33 -30.10
CA PRO A 172 30.77 1.12 -31.26
C PRO A 172 29.78 2.22 -30.87
N ALA A 173 30.03 3.45 -31.32
CA ALA A 173 29.25 4.63 -30.93
C ALA A 173 27.74 4.50 -31.23
N ASP A 174 27.38 3.80 -32.30
CA ASP A 174 26.00 3.65 -32.77
C ASP A 174 25.27 2.43 -32.16
N LEU A 175 25.94 1.63 -31.31
CA LEU A 175 25.40 0.37 -30.81
C LEU A 175 24.11 0.57 -29.99
N MET A 176 24.06 1.58 -29.11
CA MET A 176 22.87 1.87 -28.29
C MET A 176 21.65 2.22 -29.15
N LYS A 177 21.84 3.07 -30.17
CA LYS A 177 20.78 3.42 -31.13
C LYS A 177 20.30 2.18 -31.89
N LYS A 178 21.22 1.32 -32.35
CA LYS A 178 20.87 0.07 -33.05
C LYS A 178 20.04 -0.87 -32.17
N MET A 179 20.44 -1.06 -30.91
CA MET A 179 19.69 -1.91 -29.97
C MET A 179 18.28 -1.36 -29.71
N ILE A 180 18.14 -0.05 -29.49
CA ILE A 180 16.82 0.59 -29.28
C ILE A 180 15.94 0.50 -30.53
N HIS A 181 16.49 0.82 -31.71
CA HIS A 181 15.74 0.80 -32.97
C HIS A 181 15.44 -0.61 -33.49
N SER A 182 16.07 -1.65 -32.94
CA SER A 182 15.76 -3.05 -33.31
C SER A 182 14.29 -3.41 -33.03
N GLY A 183 13.66 -2.74 -32.06
CA GLY A 183 12.30 -3.06 -31.62
C GLY A 183 12.17 -4.38 -30.87
N LEU A 184 13.25 -5.12 -30.66
CA LEU A 184 13.27 -6.40 -29.95
C LEU A 184 13.19 -6.20 -28.43
N ASP A 185 12.63 -7.18 -27.73
CA ASP A 185 12.43 -7.12 -26.28
C ASP A 185 13.73 -7.28 -25.49
N ILE A 186 14.65 -8.08 -26.04
CA ILE A 186 15.95 -8.41 -25.48
C ILE A 186 16.95 -8.44 -26.64
N VAL A 187 18.11 -7.79 -26.46
CA VAL A 187 19.21 -7.83 -27.42
C VAL A 187 20.53 -8.04 -26.67
N GLU A 188 21.30 -9.03 -27.09
CA GLU A 188 22.63 -9.31 -26.56
C GLU A 188 23.66 -9.09 -27.67
N PRO A 189 24.50 -8.04 -27.58
CA PRO A 189 25.55 -7.80 -28.56
C PRO A 189 26.70 -8.79 -28.38
N MET A 190 27.33 -9.17 -29.48
CA MET A 190 28.53 -10.01 -29.46
C MET A 190 29.71 -9.25 -28.84
N CYS A 191 30.28 -9.81 -27.77
CA CYS A 191 31.48 -9.29 -27.12
C CYS A 191 32.71 -10.14 -27.49
N VAL A 192 33.80 -9.47 -27.90
CA VAL A 192 35.07 -10.12 -28.28
C VAL A 192 36.23 -9.63 -27.41
N ARG A 193 37.22 -10.49 -27.20
CA ARG A 193 38.45 -10.18 -26.48
C ARG A 193 39.67 -10.58 -27.32
N MET A 194 40.73 -9.78 -27.27
CA MET A 194 42.01 -10.13 -27.87
C MET A 194 42.79 -11.08 -26.94
N HIS A 195 43.47 -12.09 -27.49
CA HIS A 195 44.43 -12.89 -26.73
C HIS A 195 45.55 -12.03 -26.12
N GLU A 196 46.09 -12.44 -24.98
CA GLU A 196 47.12 -11.66 -24.25
C GLU A 196 48.42 -11.48 -25.03
N ASP A 197 48.69 -12.36 -25.99
CA ASP A 197 49.81 -12.29 -26.93
C ASP A 197 49.51 -11.40 -28.16
N GLY A 198 48.31 -10.83 -28.25
CA GLY A 198 47.87 -9.97 -29.35
C GLY A 198 47.62 -10.71 -30.67
N SER A 199 47.55 -12.05 -30.66
CA SER A 199 47.52 -12.87 -31.86
C SER A 199 46.17 -12.86 -32.60
N ASP A 200 45.06 -13.00 -31.89
CA ASP A 200 43.72 -13.08 -32.48
C ASP A 200 42.60 -12.63 -31.53
N TRP A 201 41.46 -12.22 -32.11
CA TRP A 201 40.23 -11.93 -31.38
C TRP A 201 39.40 -13.21 -31.20
N TYR A 202 38.93 -13.45 -29.98
CA TYR A 202 38.00 -14.53 -29.68
C TYR A 202 36.72 -14.01 -29.03
N GLU A 203 35.62 -14.74 -29.23
CA GLU A 203 34.34 -14.46 -28.59
C GLU A 203 34.43 -14.67 -27.07
N TYR A 204 34.08 -13.64 -26.31
CA TYR A 204 34.18 -13.65 -24.85
C TYR A 204 32.90 -14.18 -24.17
N ASP A 205 31.72 -13.90 -24.75
CA ASP A 205 30.44 -14.37 -24.21
C ASP A 205 30.00 -15.69 -24.87
N LEU A 206 29.91 -16.77 -24.10
CA LEU A 206 29.56 -18.11 -24.62
C LEU A 206 28.12 -18.58 -24.28
N ASN A 207 27.07 -17.72 -24.31
CA ASN A 207 25.74 -18.12 -23.80
C ASN A 207 24.51 -17.69 -24.60
N ALA A 208 24.60 -17.63 -25.93
CA ALA A 208 23.42 -17.41 -26.78
C ALA A 208 23.16 -18.63 -27.69
N TRP A 209 22.03 -19.34 -27.46
CA TRP A 209 21.16 -20.02 -28.46
C TRP A 209 20.88 -21.56 -28.37
N ILE A 210 19.76 -22.00 -29.01
CA ILE A 210 19.05 -23.31 -28.98
C ILE A 210 19.45 -24.27 -30.12
N GLY A 211 19.54 -25.56 -29.82
CA GLY A 211 19.33 -26.63 -30.82
C GLY A 211 18.57 -27.83 -30.24
N ARG A 212 17.27 -27.94 -30.54
CA ARG A 212 16.31 -29.02 -30.16
C ARG A 212 16.11 -29.27 -28.66
N ARG A 213 15.14 -28.57 -28.06
CA ARG A 213 14.60 -28.94 -26.75
C ARG A 213 13.79 -30.24 -26.86
N LYS A 214 14.28 -31.35 -26.29
CA LYS A 214 13.42 -32.48 -25.90
C LYS A 214 13.39 -32.57 -24.37
N GLU A 215 12.18 -32.72 -23.86
CA GLU A 215 11.75 -32.44 -22.49
C GLU A 215 12.44 -33.20 -21.35
N ARG A 216 12.28 -32.60 -20.15
CA ARG A 216 12.63 -33.07 -18.82
C ARG A 216 12.31 -34.55 -18.61
N GLY A 217 13.33 -35.35 -18.33
CA GLY A 217 13.16 -36.42 -17.35
C GLY A 217 13.51 -35.84 -15.99
N SER A 218 12.66 -35.96 -14.95
CA SER A 218 12.88 -35.53 -13.54
C SER A 218 14.28 -35.07 -13.15
N LEU A 219 15.02 -35.87 -12.43
CA LEU A 219 15.59 -37.11 -12.99
C LEU A 219 16.99 -36.60 -13.36
N ARG A 220 17.80 -36.23 -12.38
CA ARG A 220 17.93 -36.97 -11.12
C ARG A 220 18.43 -36.05 -10.01
N ASP A 221 17.57 -35.76 -9.03
CA ASP A 221 17.93 -35.50 -7.62
C ASP A 221 19.08 -34.50 -7.34
N SER A 222 18.86 -33.21 -7.01
CA SER A 222 19.82 -32.45 -6.13
C SER A 222 19.59 -30.94 -5.80
N GLY A 223 18.84 -30.11 -6.55
CA GLY A 223 18.62 -28.69 -6.16
C GLY A 223 19.28 -27.64 -7.08
N THR A 224 18.46 -26.93 -7.86
CA THR A 224 18.76 -26.57 -9.25
C THR A 224 19.10 -25.10 -9.56
N PHE A 225 20.20 -24.90 -10.30
CA PHE A 225 20.18 -24.33 -11.67
C PHE A 225 20.93 -25.31 -12.59
N VAL A 226 20.40 -25.60 -13.77
CA VAL A 226 21.03 -26.45 -14.80
C VAL A 226 20.96 -25.72 -16.14
N PRO A 227 22.06 -25.15 -16.66
CA PRO A 227 22.12 -24.78 -18.07
C PRO A 227 22.19 -26.07 -18.91
N GLY A 228 21.69 -26.03 -20.15
CA GLY A 228 21.51 -27.21 -21.01
C GLY A 228 22.80 -27.95 -21.38
N ASP A 229 22.71 -28.84 -22.37
CA ASP A 229 23.87 -29.63 -22.85
C ASP A 229 25.09 -28.72 -23.11
N LEU A 230 26.26 -29.19 -22.69
CA LEU A 230 27.57 -28.48 -22.73
C LEU A 230 28.05 -28.07 -24.14
N TRP A 231 27.26 -28.31 -25.18
CA TRP A 231 27.59 -27.99 -26.57
C TRP A 231 26.89 -26.70 -27.00
N VAL A 232 27.33 -25.58 -26.42
CA VAL A 232 26.93 -24.25 -26.89
C VAL A 232 27.58 -24.00 -28.26
N GLN A 233 26.79 -23.62 -29.27
CA GLN A 233 27.34 -23.11 -30.52
C GLN A 233 27.90 -21.70 -30.27
N ARG A 234 29.11 -21.43 -30.75
CA ARG A 234 29.74 -20.10 -30.67
C ARG A 234 29.01 -19.15 -31.61
N MET A 235 28.82 -17.87 -31.25
CA MET A 235 28.31 -16.86 -32.19
C MET A 235 29.15 -16.82 -33.48
N SER A 236 30.43 -17.20 -33.40
CA SER A 236 31.30 -17.30 -34.58
C SER A 236 30.81 -18.28 -35.67
N ASN A 237 29.92 -19.23 -35.34
CA ASN A 237 29.30 -20.14 -36.30
C ASN A 237 28.27 -19.45 -37.22
N PHE A 238 27.88 -18.19 -36.93
CA PHE A 238 26.91 -17.41 -37.70
C PHE A 238 27.56 -16.30 -38.54
N HIS A 239 28.89 -16.26 -38.62
CA HIS A 239 29.58 -15.31 -39.49
C HIS A 239 29.33 -15.62 -40.97
N GLY A 240 28.57 -14.75 -41.66
CA GLY A 240 28.46 -14.73 -43.12
C GLY A 240 27.07 -14.96 -43.72
N GLU A 241 26.02 -15.14 -42.92
CA GLU A 241 24.63 -15.24 -43.41
C GLU A 241 23.89 -13.88 -43.31
N GLU A 242 22.87 -13.66 -44.15
CA GLU A 242 22.10 -12.40 -44.23
C GLU A 242 21.34 -12.03 -42.94
N GLU A 243 21.31 -12.92 -41.94
CA GLU A 243 20.56 -12.75 -40.69
C GLU A 243 21.39 -12.01 -39.63
N THR A 244 21.02 -10.76 -39.36
CA THR A 244 21.67 -9.88 -38.36
C THR A 244 21.18 -10.08 -36.92
N PHE A 245 20.15 -10.91 -36.72
CA PHE A 245 19.54 -11.22 -35.42
C PHE A 245 19.20 -12.71 -35.31
N VAL A 246 19.49 -13.32 -34.16
CA VAL A 246 19.13 -14.70 -33.83
C VAL A 246 18.24 -14.76 -32.58
N PRO A 247 17.24 -15.66 -32.49
CA PRO A 247 16.44 -15.83 -31.28
C PRO A 247 17.30 -16.15 -30.03
N LEU A 248 16.87 -15.79 -28.82
CA LEU A 248 17.58 -16.06 -27.56
C LEU A 248 16.70 -16.90 -26.60
N ASP A 249 17.28 -17.88 -25.90
CA ASP A 249 16.57 -18.75 -24.92
C ASP A 249 17.09 -18.61 -23.47
N SER A 250 18.27 -17.99 -23.29
CA SER A 250 18.83 -17.54 -22.01
C SER A 250 19.60 -16.25 -22.20
N VAL A 251 19.70 -15.42 -21.16
CA VAL A 251 20.42 -14.14 -21.18
C VAL A 251 21.53 -14.12 -20.15
N GLY A 252 22.78 -13.99 -20.61
CA GLY A 252 23.92 -13.90 -19.73
C GLY A 252 25.15 -13.47 -20.49
N GLY A 253 25.63 -12.27 -20.21
CA GLY A 253 26.75 -11.72 -20.96
C GLY A 253 27.32 -10.44 -20.36
N THR A 254 28.41 -10.04 -20.99
CA THR A 254 29.22 -8.86 -20.72
C THR A 254 28.46 -7.56 -21.04
N MET A 255 27.44 -7.64 -21.88
CA MET A 255 26.52 -6.54 -22.19
C MET A 255 25.14 -7.07 -22.55
N LEU A 256 24.07 -6.41 -22.10
CA LEU A 256 22.69 -6.84 -22.37
C LEU A 256 21.74 -5.65 -22.44
N TYR A 257 20.93 -5.59 -23.49
CA TYR A 257 19.80 -4.67 -23.60
C TYR A 257 18.48 -5.39 -23.34
N VAL A 258 17.60 -4.75 -22.58
CA VAL A 258 16.25 -5.24 -22.31
C VAL A 258 15.28 -4.06 -22.27
N LYS A 259 14.11 -4.20 -22.89
CA LYS A 259 13.01 -3.22 -22.70
C LYS A 259 12.58 -3.19 -21.24
N ALA A 260 12.38 -1.98 -20.70
CA ALA A 260 12.01 -1.82 -19.29
C ALA A 260 10.71 -2.58 -18.93
N ASP A 261 9.75 -2.67 -19.85
CA ASP A 261 8.50 -3.42 -19.62
C ASP A 261 8.71 -4.92 -19.43
N VAL A 262 9.70 -5.51 -20.11
CA VAL A 262 10.07 -6.93 -19.94
C VAL A 262 10.62 -7.15 -18.53
N HIS A 263 11.50 -6.26 -18.07
CA HIS A 263 11.97 -6.29 -16.68
C HIS A 263 10.84 -6.11 -15.67
N ARG A 264 9.87 -5.22 -15.94
CA ARG A 264 8.70 -5.03 -15.06
C ARG A 264 7.86 -6.30 -14.95
N GLN A 265 7.60 -6.98 -16.08
CA GLN A 265 6.85 -8.24 -16.10
C GLN A 265 7.60 -9.37 -15.35
N VAL A 266 8.92 -9.49 -15.55
CA VAL A 266 9.76 -10.49 -14.88
C VAL A 266 9.93 -10.20 -13.39
N ALA A 267 10.04 -8.93 -12.98
CA ALA A 267 10.08 -8.54 -11.57
C ALA A 267 8.81 -8.98 -10.84
N THR A 268 7.64 -8.81 -11.46
CA THR A 268 6.36 -9.32 -10.93
C THR A 268 6.38 -10.84 -10.72
N ALA A 269 6.99 -11.60 -11.64
CA ALA A 269 7.12 -13.06 -11.53
C ALA A 269 8.22 -13.52 -10.54
N ALA A 270 9.35 -12.81 -10.45
CA ALA A 270 10.47 -13.15 -9.58
C ALA A 270 10.19 -12.82 -8.12
N ILE A 271 9.44 -11.75 -7.83
CA ILE A 271 8.90 -11.47 -6.50
C ILE A 271 7.98 -12.61 -6.06
N ALA A 272 7.14 -13.12 -6.95
CA ALA A 272 6.31 -14.31 -6.68
C ALA A 272 7.15 -15.59 -6.43
N ALA A 273 8.27 -15.78 -7.15
CA ALA A 273 9.14 -16.95 -6.97
C ALA A 273 10.04 -16.90 -5.72
N LEU A 274 10.59 -15.73 -5.38
CA LEU A 274 11.35 -15.51 -4.13
C LEU A 274 10.46 -15.71 -2.90
N TYR A 275 9.19 -15.35 -3.01
CA TYR A 275 8.16 -15.62 -2.00
C TYR A 275 7.89 -17.12 -1.82
N VAL A 276 7.91 -17.90 -2.91
CA VAL A 276 7.82 -19.38 -2.85
C VAL A 276 9.07 -20.03 -2.24
N ALA A 277 10.25 -19.42 -2.43
CA ALA A 277 11.51 -19.94 -1.89
C ALA A 277 11.67 -19.65 -0.38
N SER A 278 11.22 -18.50 0.13
CA SER A 278 11.23 -18.19 1.57
C SER A 278 10.31 -19.11 2.37
N ILE A 279 9.21 -19.59 1.77
CA ILE A 279 8.31 -20.59 2.37
C ILE A 279 9.00 -21.96 2.54
N LYS A 280 9.94 -22.33 1.66
CA LYS A 280 10.69 -23.60 1.78
C LYS A 280 11.77 -23.57 2.86
N ALA A 281 12.31 -22.40 3.20
CA ALA A 281 13.31 -22.23 4.25
C ALA A 281 12.69 -22.26 5.68
N PHE A 282 11.37 -22.11 5.80
CA PHE A 282 10.64 -22.14 7.07
C PHE A 282 10.15 -23.54 7.50
N LYS A 283 10.73 -24.61 6.94
CA LYS A 283 10.53 -25.98 7.46
C LYS A 283 11.55 -26.25 8.57
N GLY A 284 11.26 -25.75 9.75
CA GLY A 284 12.12 -25.92 10.93
C GLY A 284 11.49 -25.41 12.21
N VAL A 285 10.26 -25.81 12.51
CA VAL A 285 9.70 -25.66 13.86
C VAL A 285 9.17 -27.03 14.27
N GLU A 286 9.86 -27.67 15.21
CA GLU A 286 9.36 -28.88 15.86
C GLU A 286 8.10 -28.54 16.66
N ALA A 287 7.03 -29.29 16.39
CA ALA A 287 5.77 -29.20 17.11
C ALA A 287 5.97 -29.52 18.59
N LYS A 288 5.68 -28.56 19.47
CA LYS A 288 5.51 -28.83 20.91
C LYS A 288 4.09 -29.33 21.18
N LYS A 289 3.98 -30.29 22.11
CA LYS A 289 2.72 -30.93 22.54
C LYS A 289 1.64 -29.90 22.92
N LEU A 290 0.43 -30.17 22.44
CA LEU A 290 -0.82 -29.45 22.69
C LEU A 290 -1.13 -29.35 24.20
N PRO A 291 -1.82 -28.27 24.65
CA PRO A 291 -2.45 -28.23 25.96
C PRO A 291 -3.53 -29.32 26.11
N GLU A 292 -3.62 -29.95 27.28
CA GLU A 292 -4.66 -30.94 27.59
C GLU A 292 -6.04 -30.28 27.69
N GLY A 293 -7.04 -30.78 26.96
CA GLY A 293 -8.46 -30.38 27.10
C GLY A 293 -9.24 -30.03 25.81
N PHE A 294 -8.64 -30.13 24.63
CA PHE A 294 -9.31 -29.86 23.34
C PHE A 294 -9.67 -31.15 22.58
N ASP A 295 -10.77 -31.11 21.83
CA ASP A 295 -11.17 -32.17 20.90
C ASP A 295 -10.07 -32.43 19.84
N ALA A 296 -10.13 -33.61 19.19
CA ALA A 296 -9.14 -34.00 18.20
C ALA A 296 -9.04 -32.93 17.07
N PRO A 297 -7.82 -32.54 16.64
CA PRO A 297 -7.64 -31.48 15.65
C PRO A 297 -8.36 -31.81 14.34
N VAL A 298 -9.25 -30.94 13.89
CA VAL A 298 -9.93 -31.05 12.60
C VAL A 298 -9.23 -30.12 11.60
N PRO A 299 -8.61 -30.66 10.53
CA PRO A 299 -8.00 -29.83 9.50
C PRO A 299 -9.07 -29.11 8.69
N VAL A 300 -8.82 -27.85 8.34
CA VAL A 300 -9.72 -27.05 7.52
C VAL A 300 -9.74 -27.60 6.08
N PRO A 301 -10.91 -27.93 5.51
CA PRO A 301 -10.99 -28.48 4.16
C PRO A 301 -10.75 -27.40 3.10
N TYR A 302 -10.28 -27.81 1.91
CA TYR A 302 -10.36 -26.94 0.73
C TYR A 302 -11.80 -26.92 0.20
N ILE A 303 -12.27 -25.76 -0.26
CA ILE A 303 -13.67 -25.58 -0.68
C ILE A 303 -14.09 -26.47 -1.86
N SER A 304 -13.14 -26.79 -2.75
CA SER A 304 -13.32 -27.70 -3.88
C SER A 304 -11.97 -28.26 -4.34
N PRO A 305 -11.93 -29.29 -5.19
CA PRO A 305 -10.67 -29.69 -5.83
C PRO A 305 -10.26 -28.61 -6.84
N GLY A 306 -9.39 -27.69 -6.41
CA GLY A 306 -8.79 -26.69 -7.29
C GLY A 306 -7.99 -27.31 -8.44
N LEU A 307 -7.72 -26.51 -9.47
CA LEU A 307 -6.96 -26.95 -10.65
C LEU A 307 -5.57 -27.47 -10.27
N PRO A 308 -5.03 -28.48 -10.98
CA PRO A 308 -3.66 -28.93 -10.78
C PRO A 308 -2.68 -27.75 -10.88
N ILE A 309 -1.79 -27.60 -9.88
CA ILE A 309 -0.78 -26.53 -9.76
C ILE A 309 -1.35 -25.13 -9.50
N LEU A 310 -2.39 -24.71 -10.22
CA LEU A 310 -3.00 -23.37 -10.12
C LEU A 310 -3.95 -23.23 -8.92
N GLY A 311 -4.43 -24.33 -8.35
CA GLY A 311 -5.41 -24.30 -7.26
C GLY A 311 -6.67 -23.54 -7.66
N HIS A 312 -7.07 -22.58 -6.83
CA HIS A 312 -8.24 -21.72 -7.00
C HIS A 312 -7.88 -20.35 -7.59
N THR A 313 -6.65 -20.17 -8.09
CA THR A 313 -6.22 -18.87 -8.65
C THR A 313 -7.06 -18.46 -9.85
N MET A 314 -7.43 -19.41 -10.71
CA MET A 314 -8.29 -19.08 -11.86
C MET A 314 -9.69 -18.64 -11.40
N ASP A 315 -10.26 -19.27 -10.37
CA ASP A 315 -11.57 -18.86 -9.83
C ASP A 315 -11.52 -17.44 -9.28
N MET A 316 -10.43 -17.09 -8.58
CA MET A 316 -10.21 -15.75 -8.06
C MET A 316 -10.03 -14.71 -9.18
N VAL A 317 -9.39 -15.07 -10.29
CA VAL A 317 -9.23 -14.18 -11.46
C VAL A 317 -10.57 -14.00 -12.20
N HIS A 318 -11.32 -15.08 -12.43
CA HIS A 318 -12.61 -15.02 -13.11
C HIS A 318 -13.66 -14.22 -12.33
N ASN A 319 -13.57 -14.21 -11.00
CA ASN A 319 -14.51 -13.50 -10.13
C ASN A 319 -13.94 -12.20 -9.57
N ALA A 320 -12.83 -11.67 -10.11
CA ALA A 320 -12.16 -10.50 -9.54
C ALA A 320 -13.04 -9.23 -9.57
N ASP A 321 -13.86 -9.07 -10.60
CA ASP A 321 -14.79 -7.94 -10.79
C ASP A 321 -16.04 -8.05 -9.89
N ARG A 322 -16.47 -9.29 -9.60
CA ARG A 322 -17.57 -9.63 -8.70
C ARG A 322 -17.13 -10.21 -7.36
N PHE A 323 -15.92 -9.87 -6.90
CA PHE A 323 -15.30 -10.54 -5.75
C PHE A 323 -16.16 -10.43 -4.47
N LEU A 324 -16.79 -9.28 -4.26
CA LEU A 324 -17.68 -9.04 -3.11
C LEU A 324 -19.03 -9.74 -3.23
N ASP A 325 -19.43 -10.20 -4.41
CA ASP A 325 -20.62 -11.04 -4.60
C ASP A 325 -20.27 -12.53 -4.50
N TRP A 326 -19.15 -12.93 -5.12
CA TRP A 326 -18.67 -14.31 -5.16
C TRP A 326 -18.25 -14.85 -3.78
N LEU A 327 -17.58 -14.05 -2.97
CA LEU A 327 -17.10 -14.51 -1.67
C LEU A 327 -18.25 -14.82 -0.68
N PRO A 328 -19.32 -14.01 -0.58
CA PRO A 328 -20.53 -14.39 0.13
C PRO A 328 -21.17 -15.69 -0.35
N GLU A 329 -21.27 -15.92 -1.67
CA GLU A 329 -21.82 -17.17 -2.22
C GLU A 329 -21.05 -18.40 -1.72
N LEU A 330 -19.71 -18.32 -1.70
CA LEU A 330 -18.85 -19.37 -1.16
C LEU A 330 -19.06 -19.57 0.35
N CYS A 331 -19.05 -18.49 1.12
CA CYS A 331 -19.28 -18.56 2.57
C CYS A 331 -20.67 -19.11 2.90
N GLN A 332 -21.70 -18.80 2.12
CA GLN A 332 -23.04 -19.37 2.28
C GLN A 332 -23.05 -20.87 1.96
N SER A 333 -22.32 -21.31 0.93
CA SER A 333 -22.22 -22.73 0.59
C SER A 333 -21.58 -23.59 1.68
N THR A 334 -20.77 -22.99 2.55
CA THR A 334 -20.15 -23.66 3.71
C THR A 334 -20.86 -23.37 5.03
N ASP A 335 -22.00 -22.67 5.01
CA ASP A 335 -22.70 -22.18 6.21
C ASP A 335 -21.79 -21.36 7.15
N GLY A 336 -20.89 -20.58 6.55
CA GLY A 336 -19.91 -19.74 7.23
C GLY A 336 -18.68 -20.49 7.76
N LYS A 337 -18.64 -21.82 7.68
CA LYS A 337 -17.52 -22.63 8.17
C LYS A 337 -16.23 -22.33 7.40
N PRO A 338 -15.06 -22.41 8.06
CA PRO A 338 -13.80 -22.06 7.43
C PRO A 338 -13.45 -23.03 6.29
N PHE A 339 -12.81 -22.49 5.26
CA PHE A 339 -12.32 -23.26 4.13
C PHE A 339 -11.00 -22.70 3.59
N MET A 340 -10.21 -23.55 2.94
CA MET A 340 -8.93 -23.17 2.35
C MET A 340 -9.04 -22.93 0.84
N LEU A 341 -8.37 -21.87 0.39
CA LEU A 341 -8.11 -21.57 -1.01
C LEU A 341 -6.61 -21.71 -1.29
N ARG A 342 -6.27 -22.67 -2.14
CA ARG A 342 -4.91 -22.77 -2.69
C ARG A 342 -4.68 -21.75 -3.79
N LEU A 343 -3.66 -20.90 -3.64
CA LEU A 343 -3.32 -19.87 -4.62
C LEU A 343 -1.90 -20.09 -5.17
N LEU A 344 -1.74 -19.99 -6.49
CA LEU A 344 -0.45 -20.06 -7.15
C LEU A 344 0.50 -19.00 -6.60
N GLY A 345 1.66 -19.43 -6.10
CA GLY A 345 2.72 -18.54 -5.63
C GLY A 345 2.43 -17.83 -4.29
N ARG A 346 1.38 -18.21 -3.56
CA ARG A 346 1.04 -17.68 -2.24
C ARG A 346 0.84 -18.82 -1.23
N SER A 347 0.95 -18.51 0.07
CA SER A 347 0.44 -19.42 1.12
C SER A 347 -1.04 -19.67 0.90
N ASP A 348 -1.50 -20.85 1.32
CA ASP A 348 -2.94 -21.12 1.31
C ASP A 348 -3.68 -20.06 2.12
N LEU A 349 -4.75 -19.54 1.54
CA LEU A 349 -5.60 -18.53 2.13
C LEU A 349 -6.77 -19.22 2.81
N LEU A 350 -6.85 -19.11 4.12
CA LEU A 350 -8.00 -19.59 4.88
C LEU A 350 -9.05 -18.49 4.93
N ILE A 351 -10.25 -18.77 4.43
CA ILE A 351 -11.41 -17.91 4.55
C ILE A 351 -12.25 -18.39 5.73
N ASP A 352 -12.56 -17.47 6.64
CA ASP A 352 -13.33 -17.78 7.84
C ASP A 352 -14.40 -16.72 8.08
N ALA A 353 -15.67 -17.09 7.91
CA ALA A 353 -16.81 -16.19 8.12
C ALA A 353 -17.51 -16.45 9.46
N ASP A 354 -16.98 -17.34 10.30
CA ASP A 354 -17.61 -17.70 11.58
C ASP A 354 -17.33 -16.62 12.65
N PRO A 355 -18.37 -15.96 13.21
CA PRO A 355 -18.19 -14.94 14.24
C PRO A 355 -17.51 -15.48 15.52
N GLU A 356 -17.68 -16.76 15.85
CA GLU A 356 -17.03 -17.35 17.03
C GLU A 356 -15.51 -17.44 16.85
N HIS A 357 -15.07 -17.82 15.64
CA HIS A 357 -13.67 -17.84 15.26
C HIS A 357 -13.08 -16.42 15.23
N HIS A 358 -13.83 -15.44 14.76
CA HIS A 358 -13.40 -14.04 14.80
C HIS A 358 -13.14 -13.57 16.24
N GLY A 359 -13.96 -14.02 17.20
CA GLY A 359 -13.73 -13.80 18.63
C GLY A 359 -12.42 -14.44 19.12
N GLN A 360 -12.11 -15.66 18.69
CA GLN A 360 -10.84 -16.31 18.99
C GLN A 360 -9.66 -15.53 18.43
N ILE A 361 -9.75 -15.09 17.18
CA ILE A 361 -8.63 -14.48 16.46
C ILE A 361 -8.37 -13.04 16.89
N LEU A 362 -9.42 -12.25 17.07
CA LEU A 362 -9.29 -10.81 17.35
C LEU A 362 -9.16 -10.51 18.85
N LYS A 363 -9.66 -11.39 19.73
CA LYS A 363 -9.75 -11.14 21.19
C LYS A 363 -8.99 -12.16 22.02
N THR A 364 -9.30 -13.45 21.91
CA THR A 364 -8.79 -14.47 22.84
C THR A 364 -7.34 -14.83 22.56
N GLN A 365 -7.00 -15.06 21.29
CA GLN A 365 -5.71 -15.57 20.82
C GLN A 365 -4.99 -14.54 19.94
N TYR A 366 -5.29 -13.25 20.10
CA TYR A 366 -4.81 -12.17 19.23
C TYR A 366 -3.28 -12.13 19.07
N ASP A 367 -2.53 -12.55 20.10
CA ASP A 367 -1.06 -12.61 20.07
C ASP A 367 -0.50 -13.69 19.12
N ASN A 368 -1.34 -14.62 18.63
CA ASN A 368 -0.99 -15.61 17.61
C ASN A 368 -1.28 -15.11 16.18
N PHE A 369 -1.98 -13.98 16.03
CA PHE A 369 -2.50 -13.48 14.76
C PHE A 369 -2.06 -12.03 14.53
N ILE A 370 -0.96 -11.85 13.81
CA ILE A 370 -0.43 -10.53 13.44
C ILE A 370 -0.98 -10.10 12.07
N LYS A 371 -0.76 -8.87 11.62
CA LYS A 371 -1.19 -8.46 10.26
C LYS A 371 -0.33 -9.08 9.15
N GLY A 372 0.95 -9.36 9.45
CA GLY A 372 1.91 -9.97 8.55
C GLY A 372 2.57 -8.99 7.57
N ASP A 373 3.71 -9.41 7.03
CA ASP A 373 4.60 -8.55 6.22
C ASP A 373 3.93 -8.03 4.94
N GLN A 374 3.05 -8.82 4.32
CA GLN A 374 2.33 -8.41 3.11
C GLN A 374 1.50 -7.15 3.32
N PHE A 375 0.80 -7.04 4.46
CA PHE A 375 -0.03 -5.88 4.78
C PHE A 375 0.84 -4.69 5.18
N TYR A 376 1.94 -4.93 5.90
CA TYR A 376 2.92 -3.90 6.24
C TYR A 376 3.54 -3.26 4.99
N GLU A 377 4.12 -4.08 4.11
CA GLU A 377 4.74 -3.64 2.86
C GLU A 377 3.75 -2.96 1.90
N MET A 378 2.44 -3.24 2.00
CA MET A 378 1.43 -2.60 1.13
C MET A 378 1.26 -1.11 1.45
N LEU A 379 1.35 -0.73 2.72
CA LEU A 379 0.92 0.59 3.19
C LEU A 379 2.05 1.40 3.84
N VAL A 380 3.20 0.78 4.15
CA VAL A 380 4.33 1.47 4.81
C VAL A 380 4.88 2.60 3.94
N ASP A 381 4.90 2.44 2.61
CA ASP A 381 5.37 3.48 1.69
C ASP A 381 4.39 4.69 1.64
N VAL A 382 3.10 4.49 1.92
CA VAL A 382 2.08 5.56 1.93
C VAL A 382 2.06 6.30 3.25
N ALA A 383 2.09 5.54 4.35
CA ALA A 383 1.73 6.06 5.68
C ALA A 383 2.88 6.01 6.68
N GLY A 384 4.03 5.42 6.33
CA GLY A 384 5.11 5.15 7.27
C GLY A 384 4.77 4.04 8.29
N PRO A 385 5.61 3.83 9.31
CA PRO A 385 5.36 2.85 10.38
C PRO A 385 4.29 3.34 11.36
N ILE A 386 3.02 3.25 10.97
CA ILE A 386 1.85 3.70 11.73
C ILE A 386 1.24 2.59 12.61
N VAL A 387 0.51 2.97 13.66
CA VAL A 387 -0.17 2.05 14.62
C VAL A 387 -1.04 0.97 13.95
N VAL A 388 -1.49 1.19 12.71
CA VAL A 388 -2.29 0.22 11.96
C VAL A 388 -1.43 -0.90 11.36
N LEU A 389 -0.13 -0.67 11.16
CA LEU A 389 0.83 -1.57 10.50
C LEU A 389 1.82 -2.19 11.48
N ILE A 390 2.25 -1.46 12.50
CA ILE A 390 3.27 -1.93 13.45
C ILE A 390 2.71 -2.95 14.45
N GLU A 391 3.61 -3.79 14.98
CA GLU A 391 3.33 -4.90 15.88
C GLU A 391 4.08 -4.72 17.23
N GLY A 392 3.74 -5.54 18.23
CA GLY A 392 4.51 -5.61 19.49
C GLY A 392 4.51 -4.34 20.36
N GLU A 393 5.65 -4.02 20.96
CA GLU A 393 5.76 -2.91 21.92
C GLU A 393 5.60 -1.53 21.28
N CYS A 394 6.10 -1.33 20.05
CA CYS A 394 5.89 -0.09 19.30
C CYS A 394 4.38 0.18 19.07
N TRP A 395 3.62 -0.87 18.73
CA TRP A 395 2.18 -0.78 18.61
C TRP A 395 1.50 -0.41 19.93
N LYS A 396 1.87 -1.06 21.05
CA LYS A 396 1.30 -0.77 22.37
C LYS A 396 1.55 0.69 22.77
N TYR A 397 2.76 1.19 22.50
CA TYR A 397 3.13 2.58 22.75
C TYR A 397 2.25 3.55 21.95
N GLN A 398 2.26 3.48 20.62
CA GLN A 398 1.47 4.39 19.78
C GLN A 398 -0.03 4.27 20.06
N ARG A 399 -0.53 3.06 20.32
CA ARG A 399 -1.94 2.86 20.69
C ARG A 399 -2.29 3.54 22.02
N LYS A 400 -1.42 3.45 23.03
CA LYS A 400 -1.61 4.12 24.32
C LYS A 400 -1.67 5.64 24.17
N VAL A 401 -0.82 6.19 23.30
CA VAL A 401 -0.85 7.62 22.94
C VAL A 401 -2.19 7.96 22.28
N LEU A 402 -2.58 7.23 21.22
CA LEU A 402 -3.80 7.50 20.46
C LEU A 402 -5.08 7.35 21.28
N VAL A 403 -5.24 6.29 22.08
CA VAL A 403 -6.45 6.07 22.91
C VAL A 403 -6.73 7.27 23.81
N SER A 404 -5.69 7.95 24.29
CA SER A 404 -5.86 9.12 25.14
C SER A 404 -6.43 10.35 24.42
N LEU A 405 -6.19 10.47 23.12
CA LEU A 405 -6.73 11.54 22.27
C LEU A 405 -8.25 11.41 22.11
N PHE A 406 -8.78 10.20 22.20
CA PHE A 406 -10.21 9.91 22.04
C PHE A 406 -10.92 9.71 23.39
N SER A 407 -10.40 10.31 24.46
CA SER A 407 -11.09 10.31 25.77
C SER A 407 -12.42 11.07 25.67
N THR A 408 -13.41 10.70 26.50
CA THR A 408 -14.74 11.35 26.51
C THR A 408 -14.64 12.86 26.71
N ARG A 409 -13.69 13.32 27.53
CA ARG A 409 -13.46 14.74 27.77
C ARG A 409 -12.98 15.48 26.52
N VAL A 410 -12.05 14.88 25.76
CA VAL A 410 -11.50 15.49 24.54
C VAL A 410 -12.56 15.50 23.43
N LEU A 411 -13.29 14.40 23.27
CA LEU A 411 -14.43 14.31 22.34
C LEU A 411 -15.44 15.43 22.61
N ARG A 412 -15.88 15.57 23.87
CA ARG A 412 -16.89 16.57 24.26
C ARG A 412 -16.39 18.01 24.14
N LYS A 413 -15.20 18.33 24.65
CA LYS A 413 -14.73 19.72 24.78
C LYS A 413 -14.04 20.27 23.54
N HIS A 414 -13.48 19.40 22.68
CA HIS A 414 -12.63 19.84 21.58
C HIS A 414 -13.14 19.35 20.22
N MET A 415 -13.39 18.05 20.07
CA MET A 415 -13.78 17.51 18.76
C MET A 415 -15.24 17.85 18.42
N MET A 416 -16.18 17.71 19.35
CA MET A 416 -17.61 17.99 19.10
C MET A 416 -17.87 19.42 18.57
N PRO A 417 -17.33 20.50 19.16
CA PRO A 417 -17.50 21.85 18.60
C PRO A 417 -16.98 21.99 17.17
N ILE A 418 -15.90 21.29 16.82
CA ILE A 418 -15.34 21.29 15.46
C ILE A 418 -16.29 20.55 14.50
N VAL A 419 -16.82 19.38 14.91
CA VAL A 419 -17.80 18.64 14.10
C VAL A 419 -19.07 19.48 13.88
N GLN A 420 -19.61 20.11 14.91
CA GLN A 420 -20.79 21.00 14.81
C GLN A 420 -20.55 22.18 13.86
N LYS A 421 -19.36 22.80 13.95
CA LYS A 421 -18.96 23.91 13.08
C LYS A 421 -18.94 23.50 11.60
N HIS A 422 -18.30 22.37 11.27
CA HIS A 422 -18.28 21.88 9.88
C HIS A 422 -19.65 21.41 9.43
N THR A 423 -20.44 20.80 10.33
CA THR A 423 -21.83 20.38 10.04
C THR A 423 -22.69 21.57 9.66
N ARG A 424 -22.54 22.71 10.34
CA ARG A 424 -23.24 23.95 9.98
C ARG A 424 -22.87 24.42 8.57
N THR A 425 -21.57 24.44 8.24
CA THR A 425 -21.10 24.78 6.88
C THR A 425 -21.70 23.85 5.82
N LEU A 426 -21.78 22.55 6.12
CA LEU A 426 -22.39 21.57 5.23
C LEU A 426 -23.90 21.84 5.04
N LEU A 427 -24.62 22.13 6.13
CA LEU A 427 -26.05 22.44 6.07
C LEU A 427 -26.34 23.73 5.28
N ASP A 428 -25.44 24.72 5.32
CA ASP A 428 -25.56 25.92 4.49
C ASP A 428 -25.48 25.57 2.99
N ILE A 429 -24.59 24.64 2.60
CA ILE A 429 -24.48 24.14 1.23
C ILE A 429 -25.77 23.39 0.82
N PHE A 430 -26.32 22.55 1.71
CA PHE A 430 -27.60 21.89 1.47
C PHE A 430 -28.75 22.88 1.33
N ARG A 431 -28.79 23.94 2.15
CA ARG A 431 -29.79 25.01 2.07
C ARG A 431 -29.72 25.71 0.71
N GLU A 432 -28.53 26.12 0.29
CA GLU A 432 -28.30 26.77 -1.00
C GLU A 432 -28.71 25.88 -2.17
N ALA A 433 -28.35 24.60 -2.14
CA ALA A 433 -28.72 23.64 -3.17
C ALA A 433 -30.23 23.36 -3.22
N ALA A 434 -30.90 23.29 -2.07
CA ALA A 434 -32.35 23.13 -2.00
C ALA A 434 -33.09 24.35 -2.60
N VAL A 435 -32.62 25.57 -2.31
CA VAL A 435 -33.17 26.81 -2.89
C VAL A 435 -32.94 26.89 -4.39
N MET A 436 -31.72 26.56 -4.84
CA MET A 436 -31.34 26.59 -6.26
C MET A 436 -31.83 25.38 -7.05
N GLN A 437 -32.40 24.36 -6.39
CA GLN A 437 -32.73 23.06 -6.97
C GLN A 437 -31.56 22.44 -7.74
N LYS A 438 -30.35 22.62 -7.21
CA LYS A 438 -29.11 22.17 -7.83
C LYS A 438 -28.75 20.77 -7.30
N PRO A 439 -28.55 19.77 -8.17
CA PRO A 439 -28.03 18.47 -7.75
C PRO A 439 -26.63 18.60 -7.14
N ILE A 440 -26.35 17.80 -6.11
CA ILE A 440 -25.05 17.72 -5.45
C ILE A 440 -24.47 16.32 -5.66
N GLU A 441 -23.18 16.24 -5.95
CA GLU A 441 -22.43 14.99 -5.78
C GLU A 441 -22.12 14.77 -4.29
N LEU A 442 -22.87 13.87 -3.66
CA LEU A 442 -22.82 13.62 -2.21
C LEU A 442 -21.45 13.05 -1.78
N GLY A 443 -20.90 12.12 -2.56
CA GLY A 443 -19.60 11.50 -2.28
C GLY A 443 -18.48 12.54 -2.14
N GLU A 444 -18.28 13.36 -3.16
CA GLU A 444 -17.27 14.42 -3.16
C GLU A 444 -17.52 15.46 -2.05
N LEU A 445 -18.78 15.78 -1.76
CA LEU A 445 -19.10 16.68 -0.65
C LEU A 445 -18.73 16.08 0.73
N MET A 446 -19.00 14.80 0.95
CA MET A 446 -18.65 14.11 2.21
C MET A 446 -17.12 13.96 2.37
N HIS A 447 -16.37 13.69 1.29
CA HIS A 447 -14.90 13.63 1.35
C HIS A 447 -14.28 14.99 1.69
N ARG A 448 -14.81 16.10 1.14
CA ARG A 448 -14.37 17.46 1.51
C ARG A 448 -14.73 17.83 2.94
N PHE A 449 -15.93 17.45 3.39
CA PHE A 449 -16.37 17.65 4.77
C PHE A 449 -15.42 16.97 5.77
N THR A 450 -15.18 15.67 5.57
CA THR A 450 -14.34 14.87 6.48
C THR A 450 -12.88 15.32 6.42
N LEU A 451 -12.37 15.70 5.25
CA LEU A 451 -11.02 16.26 5.12
C LEU A 451 -10.84 17.56 5.95
N ASP A 452 -11.75 18.52 5.80
CA ASP A 452 -11.71 19.78 6.57
C ASP A 452 -11.83 19.51 8.08
N LEU A 453 -12.68 18.56 8.47
CA LEU A 453 -12.89 18.14 9.86
C LEU A 453 -11.61 17.55 10.47
N PHE A 454 -11.02 16.54 9.82
CA PHE A 454 -9.84 15.84 10.35
C PHE A 454 -8.57 16.69 10.25
N ALA A 455 -8.49 17.63 9.30
CA ALA A 455 -7.42 18.62 9.29
C ALA A 455 -7.48 19.57 10.50
N GLU A 456 -8.69 20.00 10.90
CA GLU A 456 -8.86 20.86 12.08
C GLU A 456 -8.70 20.09 13.39
N ILE A 457 -9.24 18.87 13.50
CA ILE A 457 -9.04 18.00 14.68
C ILE A 457 -7.57 17.57 14.82
N GLY A 458 -6.96 17.15 13.72
CA GLY A 458 -5.61 16.60 13.71
C GLY A 458 -4.54 17.66 13.96
N PHE A 459 -4.67 18.83 13.32
CA PHE A 459 -3.59 19.81 13.20
C PHE A 459 -4.00 21.24 13.56
N GLY A 460 -5.28 21.46 13.90
CA GLY A 460 -5.80 22.82 14.09
C GLY A 460 -5.77 23.67 12.81
N SER A 461 -5.63 23.04 11.63
CA SER A 461 -5.55 23.71 10.33
C SER A 461 -6.93 23.84 9.71
N LYS A 462 -7.21 25.00 9.11
CA LYS A 462 -8.48 25.31 8.44
C LYS A 462 -8.26 25.28 6.94
N LEU A 463 -8.51 24.13 6.32
CA LEU A 463 -8.32 23.97 4.87
C LEU A 463 -9.38 24.76 4.08
N GLY A 464 -10.67 24.68 4.47
CA GLY A 464 -11.75 25.41 3.78
C GLY A 464 -12.08 24.82 2.40
N SER A 465 -11.78 23.54 2.18
CA SER A 465 -12.11 22.83 0.95
C SER A 465 -13.63 22.65 0.79
N LEU A 466 -14.35 22.47 1.91
CA LEU A 466 -15.80 22.30 1.89
C LEU A 466 -16.53 23.50 1.29
N LYS A 467 -16.12 24.73 1.66
CA LYS A 467 -16.78 25.97 1.22
C LYS A 467 -16.30 26.46 -0.15
N SER A 468 -15.01 26.31 -0.45
CA SER A 468 -14.44 26.76 -1.72
C SER A 468 -14.90 25.91 -2.90
N GLY A 469 -15.29 24.66 -2.65
CA GLY A 469 -15.64 23.70 -3.69
C GLY A 469 -14.42 23.16 -4.45
N GLU A 470 -13.22 23.69 -4.18
CA GLU A 470 -11.97 23.22 -4.76
C GLU A 470 -11.48 21.97 -4.01
N GLU A 471 -11.36 20.88 -4.76
CA GLU A 471 -10.59 19.74 -4.32
C GLU A 471 -9.11 20.15 -4.34
N ARG A 472 -8.54 20.43 -3.16
CA ARG A 472 -7.10 20.68 -3.08
C ARG A 472 -6.36 19.42 -3.52
N SER A 473 -5.20 19.59 -4.16
CA SER A 473 -4.34 18.54 -4.72
C SER A 473 -4.10 17.32 -3.82
N PHE A 474 -4.32 17.44 -2.51
CA PHE A 474 -4.23 16.37 -1.52
C PHE A 474 -5.28 15.26 -1.66
N GLY A 475 -6.56 15.57 -1.86
CA GLY A 475 -7.64 14.55 -1.89
C GLY A 475 -7.41 13.56 -3.02
N LYS A 476 -7.35 14.08 -4.24
CA LYS A 476 -6.92 13.36 -5.44
C LYS A 476 -5.58 12.63 -5.30
N ALA A 477 -4.53 13.27 -4.74
CA ALA A 477 -3.23 12.60 -4.55
C ALA A 477 -3.31 11.43 -3.57
N LEU A 478 -4.13 11.54 -2.51
CA LEU A 478 -4.38 10.48 -1.55
C LEU A 478 -5.19 9.34 -2.20
N ASP A 479 -6.25 9.66 -2.94
CA ASP A 479 -7.09 8.67 -3.62
C ASP A 479 -6.29 7.88 -4.67
N ASP A 480 -5.44 8.58 -5.43
CA ASP A 480 -4.49 7.99 -6.37
C ASP A 480 -3.47 7.11 -5.62
N ALA A 481 -2.87 7.60 -4.53
CA ALA A 481 -1.89 6.85 -3.73
C ALA A 481 -2.48 5.58 -3.10
N LEU A 482 -3.70 5.65 -2.53
CA LEU A 482 -4.39 4.50 -1.94
C LEU A 482 -4.83 3.49 -3.01
N HIS A 483 -5.30 3.96 -4.16
CA HIS A 483 -5.66 3.10 -5.29
C HIS A 483 -4.42 2.37 -5.84
N ILE A 484 -3.30 3.08 -5.96
CA ILE A 484 -2.00 2.57 -6.40
C ILE A 484 -1.38 1.60 -5.37
N ALA A 485 -1.49 1.89 -4.07
CA ALA A 485 -1.07 1.00 -2.99
C ALA A 485 -1.87 -0.31 -3.00
N ALA A 486 -3.19 -0.22 -3.14
CA ALA A 486 -4.08 -1.38 -3.26
C ALA A 486 -3.82 -2.20 -4.54
N ALA A 487 -3.44 -1.54 -5.64
CA ALA A 487 -3.14 -2.18 -6.93
C ALA A 487 -1.68 -2.65 -7.11
N ARG A 488 -0.77 -2.27 -6.19
CA ARG A 488 0.71 -2.38 -6.30
C ARG A 488 1.26 -2.07 -7.70
N ARG A 489 1.07 -0.82 -8.14
CA ARG A 489 1.87 -0.15 -9.19
C ARG A 489 2.27 1.27 -8.76
N MET A 490 3.47 1.42 -8.16
CA MET A 490 4.31 2.64 -8.18
C MET A 490 3.82 3.88 -7.39
N LEU A 491 4.32 4.04 -6.16
CA LEU A 491 3.85 5.03 -5.16
C LEU A 491 4.61 6.38 -5.12
N ARG A 492 5.74 6.52 -5.82
CA ARG A 492 6.80 7.49 -5.44
C ARG A 492 6.55 8.97 -5.82
N GLU A 493 5.82 9.27 -6.90
CA GLU A 493 5.56 10.67 -7.31
C GLU A 493 4.49 11.35 -6.43
N PHE A 494 3.59 10.57 -5.82
CA PHE A 494 2.52 11.08 -4.94
C PHE A 494 2.97 11.27 -3.49
N ILE A 495 3.93 10.46 -3.00
CA ILE A 495 4.59 10.67 -1.70
C ILE A 495 5.17 12.08 -1.60
N GLN A 496 5.76 12.62 -2.68
CA GLN A 496 6.33 13.99 -2.65
C GLN A 496 5.25 15.07 -2.46
N VAL A 497 4.07 14.91 -3.05
CA VAL A 497 2.94 15.83 -2.87
C VAL A 497 2.34 15.69 -1.47
N MET A 498 2.16 14.46 -1.00
CA MET A 498 1.68 14.16 0.35
C MET A 498 2.64 14.68 1.42
N ASP A 499 3.93 14.38 1.32
CA ASP A 499 4.97 14.87 2.24
C ASP A 499 5.02 16.40 2.25
N SER A 500 4.94 17.07 1.09
CA SER A 500 5.00 18.53 1.05
C SER A 500 3.82 19.20 1.77
N LEU A 501 2.61 18.64 1.64
CA LEU A 501 1.41 19.18 2.27
C LEU A 501 1.30 18.77 3.74
N VAL A 502 1.63 17.53 4.07
CA VAL A 502 1.66 17.01 5.44
C VAL A 502 2.75 17.74 6.24
N MET A 503 3.95 17.90 5.71
CA MET A 503 5.00 18.70 6.33
C MET A 503 4.63 20.17 6.39
N GLY A 504 3.88 20.70 5.42
CA GLY A 504 3.31 22.05 5.47
C GLY A 504 2.35 22.23 6.65
N ILE A 505 1.37 21.35 6.78
CA ILE A 505 0.38 21.36 7.87
C ILE A 505 1.05 21.12 9.22
N ILE A 506 2.01 20.19 9.31
CA ILE A 506 2.76 19.93 10.54
C ILE A 506 3.62 21.14 10.90
N SER A 507 4.30 21.75 9.92
CA SER A 507 5.10 22.95 10.16
C SER A 507 4.24 24.12 10.61
N GLU A 508 3.03 24.29 10.05
CA GLU A 508 2.04 25.27 10.53
C GLU A 508 1.59 24.97 11.96
N GLY A 509 1.27 23.70 12.27
CA GLY A 509 0.88 23.27 13.61
C GLY A 509 1.99 23.47 14.65
N ILE A 510 3.22 23.09 14.31
CA ILE A 510 4.42 23.27 15.15
C ILE A 510 4.74 24.77 15.31
N ALA A 511 4.73 25.55 14.23
CA ALA A 511 5.00 26.99 14.28
C ALA A 511 3.96 27.74 15.11
N LYS A 512 2.68 27.33 15.03
CA LYS A 512 1.60 27.85 15.87
C LYS A 512 1.85 27.51 17.34
N HIS A 513 2.16 26.25 17.65
CA HIS A 513 2.51 25.82 19.00
C HIS A 513 3.75 26.56 19.57
N GLN A 514 4.77 26.81 18.75
CA GLN A 514 5.99 27.53 19.16
C GLN A 514 5.75 29.04 19.35
N ASN A 515 4.99 29.69 18.45
CA ASN A 515 4.66 31.11 18.58
C ASN A 515 3.73 31.38 19.76
N ASP A 516 2.80 30.47 20.06
CA ASP A 516 1.87 30.62 21.17
C ASP A 516 2.54 30.42 22.55
N GLN A 517 3.65 29.66 22.62
CA GLN A 517 4.49 29.55 23.82
C GLN A 517 5.34 30.80 24.12
N ALA A 518 5.62 31.64 23.12
CA ALA A 518 6.51 32.79 23.27
C ALA A 518 5.83 34.04 23.85
N GLY A 519 4.52 34.00 24.16
CA GLY A 519 3.73 35.22 24.44
C GLY A 519 2.75 35.22 25.62
N LYS A 520 2.62 34.18 26.46
CA LYS A 520 1.48 34.10 27.40
C LYS A 520 1.80 33.54 28.81
N THR A 521 1.07 34.04 29.81
CA THR A 521 1.09 33.68 31.24
C THR A 521 0.48 32.29 31.54
N GLU A 522 0.82 31.70 32.69
CA GLU A 522 0.48 30.32 33.13
C GLU A 522 -1.01 29.92 33.04
N ASP A 523 -1.96 30.87 33.00
CA ASP A 523 -3.39 30.54 32.89
C ASP A 523 -3.87 30.33 31.44
N ASP A 524 -3.09 30.80 30.45
CA ASP A 524 -3.37 30.66 29.01
C ASP A 524 -2.70 29.39 28.40
N GLN A 525 -1.89 28.67 29.18
CA GLN A 525 -1.23 27.40 28.78
C GLN A 525 -2.18 26.20 28.68
N LYS A 526 -3.48 26.39 28.95
CA LYS A 526 -4.49 25.32 29.01
C LYS A 526 -5.16 24.98 27.67
N THR A 527 -4.78 25.63 26.56
CA THR A 527 -5.70 25.80 25.41
C THR A 527 -5.14 25.37 24.04
N HIS A 528 -4.37 24.30 23.97
CA HIS A 528 -4.06 23.63 22.68
C HIS A 528 -4.41 22.14 22.74
N HIS A 529 -5.38 21.72 21.92
CA HIS A 529 -6.02 20.41 21.99
C HIS A 529 -6.12 19.69 20.64
N ASP A 530 -5.40 20.15 19.61
CA ASP A 530 -5.22 19.35 18.40
C ASP A 530 -4.32 18.14 18.68
N ILE A 531 -4.45 17.10 17.86
CA ILE A 531 -3.78 15.82 18.06
C ILE A 531 -2.26 16.01 18.16
N VAL A 532 -1.68 16.83 17.29
CA VAL A 532 -0.23 17.12 17.28
C VAL A 532 0.23 17.77 18.58
N SER A 533 -0.47 18.79 19.07
CA SER A 533 -0.16 19.45 20.35
C SER A 533 -0.25 18.48 21.55
N ILE A 534 -1.23 17.58 21.57
CA ILE A 534 -1.37 16.59 22.65
C ILE A 534 -0.25 15.54 22.60
N ILE A 535 0.15 15.11 21.40
CA ILE A 535 1.27 14.18 21.21
C ILE A 535 2.57 14.84 21.70
N LEU A 536 2.85 16.07 21.25
CA LEU A 536 4.02 16.84 21.68
C LEU A 536 4.06 17.01 23.20
N GLY A 537 2.94 17.38 23.83
CA GLY A 537 2.88 17.55 25.29
C GLY A 537 3.13 16.26 26.08
N ARG A 538 2.70 15.10 25.56
CA ARG A 538 2.94 13.81 26.22
C ARG A 538 4.37 13.31 26.06
N ILE A 539 4.94 13.48 24.89
CA ILE A 539 6.32 13.04 24.65
C ILE A 539 7.30 13.82 25.56
N HIS A 540 7.04 15.12 25.77
CA HIS A 540 7.75 15.91 26.78
C HIS A 540 7.54 15.41 28.22
N ALA A 541 6.35 14.94 28.58
CA ALA A 541 6.03 14.45 29.92
C ALA A 541 6.66 13.08 30.23
N ASP A 542 6.78 12.19 29.23
CA ASP A 542 7.39 10.86 29.37
C ASP A 542 8.93 10.88 29.25
N GLY A 543 9.53 12.06 29.03
CA GLY A 543 10.99 12.25 28.98
C GLY A 543 11.68 11.65 27.75
N GLN A 544 10.91 11.29 26.72
CA GLN A 544 11.43 10.80 25.44
C GLN A 544 11.46 11.95 24.42
N PRO A 545 12.44 12.03 23.50
CA PRO A 545 12.35 12.97 22.39
C PRO A 545 11.32 12.48 21.37
N ALA A 546 10.46 13.38 20.89
CA ALA A 546 9.55 13.07 19.79
C ALA A 546 10.35 13.12 18.49
N GLU A 547 10.48 12.01 17.78
CA GLU A 547 10.98 12.09 16.41
C GLU A 547 9.91 12.74 15.52
N PRO A 548 10.23 13.79 14.74
CA PRO A 548 9.29 14.45 13.84
C PRO A 548 8.60 13.49 12.85
N SER A 549 9.27 12.40 12.47
CA SER A 549 8.76 11.32 11.62
C SER A 549 7.57 10.59 12.24
N GLU A 550 7.57 10.36 13.56
CA GLU A 550 6.50 9.65 14.26
C GLU A 550 5.23 10.52 14.36
N ILE A 551 5.38 11.81 14.66
CA ILE A 551 4.27 12.76 14.68
C ILE A 551 3.64 12.86 13.29
N CYS A 552 4.47 12.94 12.25
CA CYS A 552 4.03 12.97 10.87
C CYS A 552 3.20 11.74 10.51
N SER A 553 3.69 10.56 10.86
CA SER A 553 3.01 9.28 10.59
C SER A 553 1.65 9.20 11.30
N ILE A 554 1.58 9.59 12.58
CA ILE A 554 0.32 9.56 13.36
C ILE A 554 -0.71 10.55 12.79
N ALA A 555 -0.25 11.73 12.39
CA ALA A 555 -1.13 12.77 11.89
C ALA A 555 -1.63 12.45 10.47
N LEU A 556 -0.77 11.89 9.62
CA LEU A 556 -1.14 11.35 8.30
C LEU A 556 -2.16 10.22 8.44
N LEU A 557 -1.94 9.26 9.35
CA LEU A 557 -2.93 8.22 9.64
C LEU A 557 -4.28 8.82 10.04
N SER A 558 -4.27 9.86 10.88
CA SER A 558 -5.52 10.47 11.35
C SER A 558 -6.33 11.08 10.20
N LEU A 559 -5.65 11.67 9.21
CA LEU A 559 -6.30 12.15 7.98
C LEU A 559 -6.83 11.01 7.12
N ILE A 560 -5.99 10.01 6.83
CA ILE A 560 -6.35 8.92 5.92
C ILE A 560 -7.47 8.07 6.51
N ALA A 561 -7.33 7.66 7.76
CA ALA A 561 -8.31 6.80 8.43
C ALA A 561 -9.62 7.54 8.71
N GLY A 562 -9.58 8.84 9.00
CA GLY A 562 -10.75 9.64 9.32
C GLY A 562 -11.57 10.08 8.11
N ARG A 563 -10.90 10.52 7.02
CA ARG A 563 -11.55 11.06 5.82
C ARG A 563 -12.42 10.01 5.13
N ASP A 564 -11.79 8.97 4.60
CA ASP A 564 -12.46 8.09 3.65
C ASP A 564 -13.45 7.16 4.35
N THR A 565 -13.19 6.73 5.58
CA THR A 565 -14.06 5.76 6.25
C THR A 565 -15.42 6.34 6.62
N THR A 566 -15.44 7.51 7.27
CA THR A 566 -16.69 8.18 7.65
C THR A 566 -17.44 8.70 6.42
N ALA A 567 -16.73 9.29 5.44
CA ALA A 567 -17.37 9.80 4.23
C ALA A 567 -18.12 8.70 3.47
N ASN A 568 -17.46 7.55 3.25
CA ASN A 568 -18.08 6.41 2.57
C ASN A 568 -19.22 5.80 3.39
N ALA A 569 -19.08 5.69 4.72
CA ALA A 569 -20.14 5.18 5.59
C ALA A 569 -21.42 6.02 5.51
N VAL A 570 -21.29 7.34 5.58
CA VAL A 570 -22.41 8.28 5.48
C VAL A 570 -23.07 8.21 4.10
N CYS A 571 -22.28 8.11 3.03
CA CYS A 571 -22.83 7.95 1.67
C CYS A 571 -23.66 6.67 1.55
N TRP A 572 -23.17 5.55 2.08
CA TRP A 572 -23.92 4.29 2.10
C TRP A 572 -25.19 4.40 2.95
N VAL A 573 -25.16 5.07 4.11
CA VAL A 573 -26.39 5.30 4.90
C VAL A 573 -27.44 6.07 4.09
N PHE A 574 -27.06 7.16 3.42
CA PHE A 574 -28.03 7.92 2.62
C PHE A 574 -28.55 7.14 1.42
N HIS A 575 -27.72 6.31 0.77
CA HIS A 575 -28.18 5.39 -0.25
C HIS A 575 -29.20 4.39 0.31
N MET A 576 -28.92 3.79 1.47
CA MET A 576 -29.83 2.83 2.10
C MET A 576 -31.15 3.48 2.54
N LEU A 577 -31.12 4.73 3.02
CA LEU A 577 -32.33 5.49 3.36
C LEU A 577 -33.16 5.83 2.12
N HIS A 578 -32.51 6.19 1.00
CA HIS A 578 -33.19 6.43 -0.28
C HIS A 578 -33.94 5.18 -0.76
N GLU A 579 -33.31 4.01 -0.69
CA GLU A 579 -33.91 2.72 -1.06
C GLU A 579 -34.97 2.23 -0.06
N HIS A 580 -35.00 2.78 1.16
CA HIS A 580 -35.93 2.39 2.22
C HIS A 580 -36.63 3.61 2.84
N PRO A 581 -37.52 4.31 2.09
CA PRO A 581 -38.18 5.52 2.58
C PRO A 581 -38.91 5.33 3.91
N GLN A 582 -39.49 4.14 4.15
CA GLN A 582 -40.13 3.79 5.42
C GLN A 582 -39.19 3.84 6.63
N VAL A 583 -37.90 3.54 6.44
CA VAL A 583 -36.87 3.64 7.49
C VAL A 583 -36.49 5.10 7.70
N GLU A 584 -36.35 5.88 6.61
CA GLU A 584 -36.09 7.32 6.71
C GLU A 584 -37.21 8.05 7.47
N GLU A 585 -38.47 7.74 7.20
CA GLU A 585 -39.62 8.32 7.90
C GLU A 585 -39.65 7.95 9.39
N LYS A 586 -39.34 6.70 9.75
CA LYS A 586 -39.23 6.29 11.15
C LYS A 586 -38.09 7.02 11.87
N LEU A 587 -36.93 7.15 11.23
CA LEU A 587 -35.81 7.91 11.76
C LEU A 587 -36.18 9.37 11.97
N ARG A 588 -36.82 9.99 10.98
CA ARG A 588 -37.32 11.36 11.06
C ARG A 588 -38.31 11.53 12.21
N ALA A 589 -39.22 10.58 12.42
CA ALA A 589 -40.14 10.58 13.55
C ALA A 589 -39.41 10.53 14.90
N GLU A 590 -38.41 9.65 15.07
CA GLU A 590 -37.56 9.61 16.28
C GLU A 590 -36.89 10.98 16.51
N LEU A 591 -36.26 11.53 15.48
CA LEU A 591 -35.53 12.80 15.56
C LEU A 591 -36.44 13.95 15.96
N LEU A 592 -37.62 14.08 15.34
CA LEU A 592 -38.54 15.18 15.63
C LEU A 592 -39.24 15.02 16.98
N GLN A 593 -39.46 13.79 17.44
CA GLN A 593 -40.02 13.52 18.76
C GLN A 593 -39.03 13.87 19.88
N LYS A 594 -37.76 13.45 19.75
CA LYS A 594 -36.75 13.64 20.80
C LYS A 594 -36.06 15.00 20.73
N LEU A 595 -35.99 15.59 19.54
CA LEU A 595 -35.26 16.84 19.27
C LEU A 595 -36.14 17.80 18.46
N PRO A 596 -37.25 18.31 19.04
CA PRO A 596 -38.18 19.19 18.32
C PRO A 596 -37.51 20.47 17.79
N GLU A 597 -36.42 20.92 18.43
CA GLU A 597 -35.63 22.07 17.98
C GLU A 597 -34.98 21.89 16.60
N LEU A 598 -34.80 20.64 16.12
CA LEU A 598 -34.32 20.36 14.76
C LEU A 598 -35.23 20.96 13.69
N ALA A 599 -36.55 20.90 13.90
CA ALA A 599 -37.54 21.50 13.00
C ALA A 599 -37.77 22.99 13.29
N ALA A 600 -37.68 23.41 14.56
CA ALA A 600 -37.97 24.78 14.95
C ALA A 600 -36.84 25.77 14.61
N SER A 601 -35.58 25.31 14.56
CA SER A 601 -34.41 26.16 14.32
C SER A 601 -33.45 25.54 13.32
N GLU A 602 -33.16 26.28 12.26
CA GLU A 602 -32.15 25.90 11.29
C GLU A 602 -30.72 25.94 11.87
N ASP A 603 -30.48 26.75 12.90
CA ASP A 603 -29.16 26.94 13.50
C ASP A 603 -28.85 25.94 14.63
N TYR A 604 -29.87 25.20 15.08
CA TYR A 604 -29.77 24.22 16.16
C TYR A 604 -28.84 23.06 15.80
N MET A 605 -27.89 22.76 16.68
CA MET A 605 -26.94 21.66 16.57
C MET A 605 -27.02 20.79 17.82
N LEU A 606 -27.08 19.48 17.62
CA LEU A 606 -27.16 18.52 18.73
C LEU A 606 -25.87 18.52 19.55
N SER A 607 -26.03 18.44 20.87
CA SER A 607 -24.96 18.19 21.84
C SER A 607 -24.53 16.72 21.85
N MET A 608 -23.40 16.42 22.51
CA MET A 608 -22.92 15.04 22.64
C MET A 608 -23.87 14.17 23.48
N GLU A 609 -24.57 14.78 24.43
CA GLU A 609 -25.53 14.13 25.32
C GLU A 609 -26.81 13.73 24.55
N GLU A 610 -27.35 14.64 23.73
CA GLU A 610 -28.53 14.37 22.91
C GLU A 610 -28.28 13.24 21.90
N LEU A 611 -27.07 13.14 21.35
CA LEU A 611 -26.70 12.04 20.46
C LEU A 611 -26.74 10.66 21.13
N GLN A 612 -26.63 10.57 22.46
CA GLN A 612 -26.71 9.28 23.16
C GLN A 612 -28.13 8.72 23.21
N ASP A 613 -29.15 9.58 23.09
CA ASP A 613 -30.56 9.20 23.18
C ASP A 613 -31.21 9.01 21.80
N LEU A 614 -30.44 8.56 20.80
CA LEU A 614 -30.95 8.27 19.44
C LEU A 614 -30.70 6.79 19.07
N PRO A 615 -31.47 5.84 19.64
CA PRO A 615 -31.29 4.41 19.42
C PRO A 615 -31.65 3.95 18.01
N TYR A 616 -32.71 4.47 17.38
CA TYR A 616 -33.07 4.07 16.02
C TYR A 616 -32.01 4.51 15.01
N LEU A 617 -31.51 5.74 15.14
CA LEU A 617 -30.36 6.21 14.36
C LEU A 617 -29.11 5.33 14.55
N GLU A 618 -28.81 4.92 15.77
CA GLU A 618 -27.68 4.04 16.06
C GLU A 618 -27.85 2.64 15.44
N SER A 619 -29.09 2.14 15.45
CA SER A 619 -29.46 0.88 14.79
C SER A 619 -29.28 0.95 13.27
N ILE A 620 -29.61 2.09 12.63
CA ILE A 620 -29.41 2.35 11.20
C ILE A 620 -27.91 2.32 10.85
N ILE A 621 -27.08 3.01 11.63
CA ILE A 621 -25.63 3.02 11.42
C ILE A 621 -25.06 1.61 11.58
N SER A 622 -25.49 0.88 12.61
CA SER A 622 -25.02 -0.48 12.90
C SER A 622 -25.42 -1.47 11.81
N GLU A 623 -26.66 -1.39 11.33
CA GLU A 623 -27.18 -2.21 10.24
C GLU A 623 -26.49 -1.89 8.90
N ASN A 624 -26.25 -0.61 8.63
CA ASN A 624 -25.51 -0.18 7.45
C ASN A 624 -24.09 -0.74 7.47
N LEU A 625 -23.40 -0.65 8.61
CA LEU A 625 -22.05 -1.18 8.76
C LEU A 625 -21.98 -2.72 8.72
N ARG A 626 -23.05 -3.42 9.11
CA ARG A 626 -23.18 -4.89 8.95
C ARG A 626 -23.27 -5.29 7.47
N LEU A 627 -24.13 -4.61 6.71
CA LEU A 627 -24.36 -4.94 5.29
C LEU A 627 -23.32 -4.34 4.36
N LEU A 628 -22.83 -3.14 4.65
CA LEU A 628 -21.89 -2.37 3.86
C LEU A 628 -20.67 -2.00 4.72
N PRO A 629 -19.92 -3.00 5.24
CA PRO A 629 -18.74 -2.75 6.04
C PRO A 629 -17.69 -1.99 5.22
N ILE A 630 -17.15 -0.91 5.80
CA ILE A 630 -16.13 -0.08 5.15
C ILE A 630 -14.88 -0.88 4.80
N PHE A 631 -14.56 -1.93 5.56
CA PHE A 631 -13.53 -2.91 5.19
C PHE A 631 -14.20 -4.26 4.95
N PRO A 632 -14.54 -4.62 3.69
CA PRO A 632 -15.30 -5.83 3.36
C PRO A 632 -14.63 -7.13 3.79
N TYR A 633 -13.30 -7.12 3.87
CA TYR A 633 -12.51 -8.20 4.42
C TYR A 633 -11.26 -7.66 5.11
N THR A 634 -10.76 -8.38 6.11
CA THR A 634 -9.45 -8.13 6.71
C THR A 634 -8.65 -9.42 6.78
N SER A 635 -7.33 -9.34 6.95
CA SER A 635 -6.45 -10.51 7.03
C SER A 635 -5.56 -10.52 8.27
N ARG A 636 -5.15 -11.71 8.68
CA ARG A 636 -4.14 -11.97 9.71
C ARG A 636 -3.22 -13.10 9.27
N HIS A 637 -1.98 -13.05 9.73
CA HIS A 637 -0.98 -14.09 9.58
C HIS A 637 -0.83 -14.82 10.91
N CYS A 638 -1.05 -16.14 10.88
CA CYS A 638 -0.87 -17.00 12.05
C CYS A 638 0.63 -17.24 12.29
N VAL A 639 1.15 -16.89 13.46
CA VAL A 639 2.56 -17.05 13.80
C VAL A 639 2.84 -18.24 14.71
N ARG A 640 1.81 -18.88 15.25
CA ARG A 640 1.92 -20.06 16.11
C ARG A 640 0.76 -21.01 15.84
N ASP A 641 1.05 -22.31 15.76
CA ASP A 641 0.04 -23.35 15.69
C ASP A 641 -0.97 -23.18 16.84
N THR A 642 -2.25 -23.27 16.51
CA THR A 642 -3.33 -23.14 17.49
C THR A 642 -4.57 -23.91 17.08
N VAL A 643 -5.49 -24.10 18.02
CA VAL A 643 -6.77 -24.80 17.85
C VAL A 643 -7.88 -23.93 18.42
N PHE A 644 -9.00 -23.83 17.72
CA PHE A 644 -10.20 -23.16 18.21
C PHE A 644 -11.05 -24.10 19.07
N PRO A 645 -12.00 -23.58 19.88
CA PRO A 645 -12.80 -24.39 20.80
C PRO A 645 -13.60 -25.52 20.13
N ASP A 646 -13.92 -25.38 18.85
CA ASP A 646 -14.64 -26.38 18.03
C ASP A 646 -13.71 -27.47 17.45
N GLY A 647 -12.41 -27.43 17.76
CA GLY A 647 -11.41 -28.36 17.25
C GLY A 647 -10.75 -27.92 15.93
N THR A 648 -11.15 -26.78 15.35
CA THR A 648 -10.55 -26.25 14.11
C THR A 648 -9.07 -25.94 14.33
N SER A 649 -8.18 -26.62 13.59
CA SER A 649 -6.73 -26.46 13.72
C SER A 649 -6.16 -25.46 12.71
N ILE A 650 -5.39 -24.50 13.20
CA ILE A 650 -4.72 -23.47 12.39
C ILE A 650 -3.21 -23.59 12.55
N HIS A 651 -2.49 -23.76 11.45
CA HIS A 651 -1.03 -23.87 11.45
C HIS A 651 -0.35 -22.51 11.30
N ALA A 652 0.83 -22.36 11.91
CA ALA A 652 1.71 -21.23 11.69
C ALA A 652 2.06 -21.10 10.19
N GLY A 653 2.12 -19.87 9.70
CA GLY A 653 2.31 -19.56 8.27
C GLY A 653 1.00 -19.43 7.47
N THR A 654 -0.14 -19.79 8.06
CA THR A 654 -1.46 -19.62 7.43
C THR A 654 -1.83 -18.15 7.36
N VAL A 655 -2.29 -17.68 6.20
CA VAL A 655 -2.94 -16.37 6.05
C VAL A 655 -4.43 -16.58 6.17
N LEU A 656 -5.05 -15.96 7.17
CA LEU A 656 -6.49 -16.00 7.42
C LEU A 656 -7.12 -14.71 6.90
N SER A 657 -8.28 -14.81 6.29
CA SER A 657 -9.12 -13.68 5.90
C SER A 657 -10.52 -13.80 6.48
N PHE A 658 -10.98 -12.69 7.06
CA PHE A 658 -12.31 -12.51 7.66
C PHE A 658 -13.15 -11.69 6.70
N PRO A 659 -14.08 -12.29 5.94
CA PRO A 659 -14.91 -11.56 5.00
C PRO A 659 -16.10 -10.97 5.75
N HIS A 660 -15.93 -9.78 6.34
CA HIS A 660 -16.99 -9.06 7.07
C HIS A 660 -18.26 -8.90 6.23
N TYR A 661 -18.11 -8.60 4.93
CA TYR A 661 -19.23 -8.45 4.00
C TYR A 661 -20.05 -9.73 3.84
N ALA A 662 -19.39 -10.90 3.82
CA ALA A 662 -20.04 -12.20 3.78
C ALA A 662 -20.61 -12.61 5.14
N SER A 663 -19.86 -12.36 6.22
CA SER A 663 -20.24 -12.70 7.60
C SER A 663 -21.52 -11.98 8.03
N GLY A 664 -21.66 -10.71 7.60
CA GLY A 664 -22.90 -9.95 7.76
C GLY A 664 -24.10 -10.58 7.07
N ARG A 665 -23.93 -11.44 6.06
CA ARG A 665 -25.01 -12.04 5.25
C ARG A 665 -25.25 -13.53 5.53
N LEU A 666 -24.68 -14.08 6.60
CA LEU A 666 -24.88 -15.48 6.97
C LEU A 666 -26.26 -15.72 7.58
N ALA A 667 -27.07 -16.56 6.95
CA ALA A 667 -28.43 -16.89 7.43
C ALA A 667 -28.42 -17.56 8.81
N ARG A 668 -27.42 -18.41 9.11
CA ARG A 668 -27.19 -19.00 10.44
C ARG A 668 -27.09 -17.97 11.57
N VAL A 669 -26.60 -16.77 11.27
CA VAL A 669 -26.36 -15.70 12.26
C VAL A 669 -27.49 -14.69 12.26
N TRP A 670 -27.96 -14.28 11.08
CA TRP A 670 -28.88 -13.15 10.91
C TRP A 670 -30.30 -13.53 10.46
N GLY A 671 -30.58 -14.83 10.30
CA GLY A 671 -31.83 -15.36 9.76
C GLY A 671 -31.92 -15.33 8.24
N GLU A 672 -32.99 -15.88 7.67
CA GLU A 672 -33.18 -16.01 6.21
C GLU A 672 -33.15 -14.66 5.46
N ASN A 673 -33.56 -13.58 6.14
CA ASN A 673 -33.53 -12.23 5.59
C ASN A 673 -32.19 -11.50 5.87
N ALA A 674 -31.09 -12.22 6.08
CA ALA A 674 -29.76 -11.66 6.39
C ALA A 674 -29.28 -10.61 5.38
N ALA A 675 -29.71 -10.69 4.12
CA ALA A 675 -29.35 -9.72 3.09
C ALA A 675 -30.20 -8.43 3.10
N GLU A 676 -31.31 -8.40 3.82
CA GLU A 676 -32.21 -7.24 3.92
C GLU A 676 -31.73 -6.23 4.96
N PHE A 677 -31.96 -4.94 4.68
CA PHE A 677 -31.66 -3.83 5.58
C PHE A 677 -32.79 -3.59 6.57
N ILE A 678 -32.59 -4.05 7.80
CA ILE A 678 -33.57 -4.02 8.89
C ILE A 678 -32.87 -3.47 10.15
N PRO A 679 -32.89 -2.15 10.38
CA PRO A 679 -32.29 -1.53 11.56
C PRO A 679 -32.78 -2.11 12.88
N GLU A 680 -34.05 -2.52 12.93
CA GLU A 680 -34.70 -3.09 14.11
C GLU A 680 -34.00 -4.36 14.65
N ARG A 681 -33.11 -5.00 13.88
CA ARG A 681 -32.24 -6.10 14.35
C ARG A 681 -31.32 -5.71 15.50
N PHE A 682 -30.97 -4.43 15.58
CA PHE A 682 -30.07 -3.89 16.60
C PHE A 682 -30.84 -3.26 17.76
N LEU A 683 -32.16 -3.46 17.85
CA LEU A 683 -33.00 -2.93 18.93
C LEU A 683 -33.56 -4.05 19.79
N ASP A 684 -33.61 -3.81 21.09
CA ASP A 684 -34.33 -4.66 22.03
C ASP A 684 -35.84 -4.52 21.80
N PRO A 685 -36.56 -5.58 21.42
CA PRO A 685 -38.00 -5.51 21.14
C PRO A 685 -38.86 -5.04 22.32
N LYS A 686 -38.32 -5.00 23.54
CA LYS A 686 -39.04 -4.59 24.75
C LYS A 686 -38.71 -3.17 25.19
N THR A 687 -37.50 -2.71 24.94
CA THR A 687 -37.01 -1.43 25.47
C THR A 687 -36.70 -0.40 24.39
N ASP A 688 -36.70 -0.80 23.12
CA ASP A 688 -36.20 -0.02 21.97
C ASP A 688 -34.76 0.50 22.19
N GLY A 689 -34.03 -0.09 23.14
CA GLY A 689 -32.63 0.20 23.40
C GLY A 689 -31.73 -0.55 22.42
N VAL A 690 -30.54 -0.01 22.14
CA VAL A 690 -29.57 -0.66 21.25
C VAL A 690 -29.05 -1.94 21.91
N LEU A 691 -29.10 -3.06 21.16
CA LEU A 691 -28.55 -4.33 21.59
C LEU A 691 -27.02 -4.31 21.57
N ASP A 692 -26.40 -4.81 22.64
CA ASP A 692 -24.97 -5.09 22.67
C ASP A 692 -24.68 -6.42 21.97
N LEU A 693 -24.67 -6.39 20.64
CA LEU A 693 -24.31 -7.57 19.84
C LEU A 693 -22.79 -7.80 19.89
N PRO A 694 -22.32 -9.06 19.90
CA PRO A 694 -20.89 -9.34 19.88
C PRO A 694 -20.20 -8.59 18.74
N ALA A 695 -19.16 -7.81 19.04
CA ALA A 695 -18.39 -7.07 18.04
C ALA A 695 -17.86 -7.94 16.89
N ALA A 696 -17.68 -9.24 17.15
CA ALA A 696 -17.32 -10.24 16.14
C ALA A 696 -18.43 -10.52 15.12
N ALA A 697 -19.70 -10.37 15.50
CA ALA A 697 -20.84 -10.47 14.59
C ALA A 697 -21.05 -9.19 13.76
N SER A 698 -20.80 -8.02 14.37
CA SER A 698 -20.96 -6.72 13.69
C SER A 698 -19.83 -6.39 12.70
N GLY A 699 -18.60 -6.90 12.92
CA GLY A 699 -17.49 -6.94 11.96
C GLY A 699 -16.86 -5.60 11.52
N ALA A 700 -17.58 -4.48 11.61
CA ALA A 700 -17.22 -3.26 10.90
C ALA A 700 -16.17 -2.37 11.58
N ILE A 701 -16.05 -2.42 12.90
CA ILE A 701 -15.21 -1.52 13.70
C ILE A 701 -13.98 -2.25 14.32
N GLY A 702 -13.86 -3.55 14.03
CA GLY A 702 -12.87 -4.46 14.63
C GLY A 702 -13.25 -4.90 16.06
N SER A 703 -12.43 -5.77 16.65
CA SER A 703 -12.64 -6.31 18.00
C SER A 703 -11.32 -6.51 18.74
N GLY A 704 -11.42 -6.72 20.05
CA GLY A 704 -10.30 -7.02 20.93
C GLY A 704 -9.27 -5.88 21.06
N PRO A 705 -8.01 -6.19 21.36
CA PRO A 705 -6.98 -5.17 21.63
C PRO A 705 -6.72 -4.23 20.46
N ARG A 706 -7.15 -4.58 19.23
CA ARG A 706 -6.96 -3.78 18.01
C ARG A 706 -8.23 -3.12 17.49
N ILE A 707 -9.30 -3.05 18.28
CA ILE A 707 -10.50 -2.28 17.93
C ILE A 707 -10.15 -0.85 17.50
N CYS A 708 -10.87 -0.31 16.52
CA CYS A 708 -10.65 1.03 15.98
C CYS A 708 -10.61 2.07 17.11
N VAL A 709 -9.56 2.89 17.14
CA VAL A 709 -9.37 3.91 18.18
C VAL A 709 -10.31 5.11 18.01
N GLY A 710 -10.70 5.41 16.77
CA GLY A 710 -11.58 6.52 16.41
C GLY A 710 -13.07 6.19 16.41
N CYS A 711 -13.48 4.97 16.80
CA CYS A 711 -14.87 4.51 16.65
C CYS A 711 -15.90 5.44 17.32
N ARG A 712 -15.56 5.98 18.49
CA ARG A 712 -16.42 6.90 19.23
C ARG A 712 -16.58 8.25 18.53
N LEU A 713 -15.50 8.76 17.92
CA LEU A 713 -15.55 9.98 17.13
C LEU A 713 -16.39 9.75 15.87
N ALA A 714 -16.09 8.68 15.12
CA ALA A 714 -16.82 8.35 13.89
C ALA A 714 -18.32 8.16 14.14
N THR A 715 -18.70 7.43 15.20
CA THR A 715 -20.11 7.24 15.56
C THR A 715 -20.77 8.57 15.94
N MET A 716 -20.12 9.40 16.75
CA MET A 716 -20.62 10.71 17.14
C MET A 716 -20.82 11.63 15.92
N GLU A 717 -19.85 11.67 15.02
CA GLU A 717 -19.88 12.45 13.78
C GLU A 717 -20.99 11.97 12.84
N MET A 718 -21.08 10.67 12.57
CA MET A 718 -22.14 10.09 11.74
C MET A 718 -23.52 10.39 12.31
N LYS A 719 -23.74 10.18 13.61
CA LYS A 719 -25.04 10.47 14.25
C LYS A 719 -25.40 11.94 14.10
N LEU A 720 -24.47 12.86 14.37
CA LEU A 720 -24.72 14.30 14.24
C LEU A 720 -25.06 14.70 12.80
N LEU A 721 -24.28 14.23 11.83
CA LEU A 721 -24.50 14.50 10.40
C LEU A 721 -25.85 13.99 9.93
N ILE A 722 -26.12 12.70 10.15
CA ILE A 722 -27.34 12.04 9.67
C ILE A 722 -28.56 12.67 10.35
N ALA A 723 -28.53 12.90 11.67
CA ALA A 723 -29.63 13.55 12.39
C ALA A 723 -29.93 14.95 11.84
N CYS A 724 -28.88 15.77 11.63
CA CYS A 724 -29.05 17.14 11.14
C CYS A 724 -29.55 17.22 9.70
N ILE A 725 -29.09 16.32 8.83
CA ILE A 725 -29.49 16.27 7.42
C ILE A 725 -30.88 15.68 7.29
N VAL A 726 -31.09 14.46 7.83
CA VAL A 726 -32.40 13.79 7.78
C VAL A 726 -33.41 14.72 8.41
N GLY A 727 -33.21 15.27 9.61
CA GLY A 727 -34.18 16.16 10.26
C GLY A 727 -34.69 17.36 9.44
N ARG A 728 -33.96 17.81 8.40
CA ARG A 728 -34.26 19.03 7.62
C ARG A 728 -34.44 18.83 6.11
N TYR A 729 -33.95 17.73 5.58
CA TYR A 729 -33.90 17.48 4.14
C TYR A 729 -34.26 16.02 3.81
N TYR A 730 -34.75 15.82 2.59
CA TYR A 730 -34.72 14.56 1.87
C TYR A 730 -33.61 14.64 0.83
N LEU A 731 -32.73 13.64 0.84
CA LEU A 731 -31.73 13.46 -0.21
C LEU A 731 -32.25 12.42 -1.20
N VAL A 732 -32.61 12.86 -2.40
CA VAL A 732 -33.23 12.00 -3.41
C VAL A 732 -32.23 11.76 -4.53
N GLU A 733 -31.83 10.51 -4.73
CA GLU A 733 -30.94 10.16 -5.84
C GLU A 733 -31.54 10.53 -7.19
N LEU A 734 -30.69 10.99 -8.12
CA LEU A 734 -31.12 11.22 -9.50
C LEU A 734 -31.52 9.89 -10.18
N PRO A 735 -32.60 9.90 -10.98
CA PRO A 735 -33.01 8.72 -11.74
C PRO A 735 -31.92 8.22 -12.70
N GLY A 736 -31.81 6.90 -12.84
CA GLY A 736 -30.89 6.27 -13.81
C GLY A 736 -29.45 6.10 -13.32
N GLN A 737 -29.15 6.44 -12.06
CA GLN A 737 -27.88 6.09 -11.43
C GLN A 737 -27.86 4.60 -11.10
N THR A 738 -26.69 3.96 -11.26
CA THR A 738 -26.46 2.58 -10.86
C THR A 738 -25.42 2.56 -9.77
N ILE A 739 -25.85 2.37 -8.53
CA ILE A 739 -24.96 2.39 -7.37
C ILE A 739 -24.23 1.05 -7.29
N ARG A 740 -22.91 1.09 -7.40
CA ARG A 740 -22.01 -0.08 -7.36
C ARG A 740 -20.85 0.20 -6.44
N TYR A 741 -20.26 -0.85 -5.90
CA TYR A 741 -19.02 -0.73 -5.14
C TYR A 741 -17.79 -0.67 -6.07
N LYS A 742 -16.72 -0.02 -5.58
CA LYS A 742 -15.37 -0.07 -6.14
C LYS A 742 -14.51 -0.93 -5.22
N LEU A 743 -13.80 -1.90 -5.79
CA LEU A 743 -12.79 -2.65 -5.03
C LEU A 743 -11.59 -1.73 -4.76
N ALA A 744 -11.55 -1.16 -3.56
CA ALA A 744 -10.49 -0.30 -3.04
C ALA A 744 -10.15 -0.73 -1.60
N LEU A 745 -9.27 0.01 -0.93
CA LEU A 745 -8.93 -0.26 0.48
C LEU A 745 -10.17 -0.16 1.39
N SER A 746 -11.11 0.73 1.05
CA SER A 746 -12.43 0.87 1.66
C SER A 746 -13.55 0.56 0.66
N LEU A 747 -14.74 0.24 1.18
CA LEU A 747 -15.95 0.04 0.37
C LEU A 747 -16.50 1.39 -0.10
N THR A 748 -16.06 1.83 -1.27
CA THR A 748 -16.44 3.11 -1.87
C THR A 748 -17.49 2.93 -2.96
N ILE A 749 -18.40 3.89 -3.11
CA ILE A 749 -19.32 3.93 -4.26
C ILE A 749 -18.51 4.27 -5.52
N LYS A 750 -18.62 3.43 -6.55
CA LYS A 750 -17.80 3.49 -7.76
C LYS A 750 -18.10 4.70 -8.63
N ASP A 751 -19.38 4.96 -8.84
CA ASP A 751 -19.89 6.02 -9.70
C ASP A 751 -20.35 7.21 -8.82
N PRO A 752 -20.27 8.47 -9.29
CA PRO A 752 -20.70 9.62 -8.51
C PRO A 752 -22.13 9.46 -7.97
N LEU A 753 -22.32 9.58 -6.66
CA LEU A 753 -23.64 9.57 -6.01
C LEU A 753 -24.23 10.98 -6.06
N ILE A 754 -25.10 11.25 -7.03
CA ILE A 754 -25.72 12.56 -7.24
C ILE A 754 -27.11 12.59 -6.62
N VAL A 755 -27.39 13.61 -5.80
CA VAL A 755 -28.66 13.76 -5.08
C VAL A 755 -29.27 15.14 -5.29
N ASN A 756 -30.60 15.17 -5.38
CA ASN A 756 -31.39 16.38 -5.22
C ASN A 756 -31.69 16.59 -3.74
N VAL A 757 -31.51 17.82 -3.28
CA VAL A 757 -31.83 18.23 -1.91
C VAL A 757 -33.23 18.81 -1.89
N LYS A 758 -34.15 18.20 -1.13
CA LYS A 758 -35.49 18.74 -0.90
C LYS A 758 -35.65 19.07 0.56
N ARG A 759 -36.16 20.26 0.86
CA ARG A 759 -36.47 20.65 2.24
C ARG A 759 -37.69 19.89 2.76
N THR A 760 -37.72 19.58 4.05
CA THR A 760 -38.87 18.98 4.72
C THR A 760 -39.94 20.02 5.01
N ASN A 761 -41.19 19.72 4.69
CA ASN A 761 -42.32 20.60 4.97
C ASN A 761 -42.78 20.40 6.42
N HIS A 762 -42.24 21.17 7.36
CA HIS A 762 -42.66 21.10 8.77
C HIS A 762 -44.01 21.79 9.06
N SER A 763 -44.63 22.43 8.07
CA SER A 763 -45.84 23.25 8.23
C SER A 763 -47.18 22.51 8.11
N GLU A 764 -47.22 21.20 7.85
CA GLU A 764 -48.48 20.45 7.73
C GLU A 764 -48.85 19.64 8.99
N ALA A 765 -47.93 19.50 9.95
CA ALA A 765 -48.14 18.68 11.15
C ALA A 765 -49.03 19.33 12.25
N GLU A 766 -49.47 20.57 12.09
CA GLU A 766 -50.41 21.24 13.02
C GLU A 766 -51.89 21.15 12.57
N SER A 767 -52.21 20.38 11.52
CA SER A 767 -53.58 20.31 10.98
C SER A 767 -54.16 18.90 10.74
N ALA A 768 -53.59 17.86 11.36
CA ALA A 768 -54.13 16.51 11.35
C ALA A 768 -54.69 16.09 12.71
#